data_AF-N9VCU5-F1
#
_entry.id   AF-N9VCU5-F1
#
_cell.length_a   1.000
_cell.length_b   1.000
_cell.length_c   1.000
_cell.angle_alpha   90.00
_cell.angle_beta   90.00
_cell.angle_gamma   90.00
#
_symmetry.space_group_name_H-M   'P 1'
#
loop_
_entity.id
_entity.type
_entity.pdbx_description
1 polymer ?
#
loop_
_entity_poly.entity_id
_entity_poly.type
_entity_poly.pdbx_seq_one_letter_code
_entity_poly.pdbx_strand_id
1 'polypeptide(L)'
;MTKELKLLLSIATVSVGTTVALAIPSKDRIEKNKLEKEIKKIEDRIKDKKHPLSEGKINKLKKEITKAKEVLKKSKDISLIISTKDNFIKTTSAIINSNEIIPWMHINPINKNEISKLEKKSAEITGILFDNPYNKEIEKAKRDKEILPKIYNDSASGLDIDIHWTKEELERYVYKFLWYLKKTKLDAIKSAKLTGELFNILTKQIDKKNIEKAEAADLEKQQKWVDAYLEEIKKLNEEITKDIVSELIKEIKARMYRDSVSGLDIELHPSSKDIEKENKRLDDKVKEILDKNWNDNRVIWNEIFASSDTKKLFDDTYADLTKDALDRYKKHLDTHINESVKLTGELMEIWSSEAAIEKPKPKPAPDPIEDPDPSSPSDDESSTVGEKEEEIVSNLGNALLKNQGDKNYSKMVHWILDGNHNLWYDRTTKHILIAKKGIIPLGDSYSGDRYEFLKLTNDAYNQLIKNIDGERQLVNATKPTYKKGEYTNLSAMLDYKILNKSEFTDENTSSVTVTFDLEVTYKVGKFVFNGSPIVSESENKSTISIEYTFTKDGTDDEIDEPQPDDGNEETPPNDGTPPRNDDSSSPSDDDSETPPSNPPTDNISLGNGEFKLGHWNILKFTGNDNQKDKTKRIALLSEKEKFDILGLTEVKNPNGVKNIVDEMNKLSPSNMYSYIVSNKEKGSMFNRGSDEAVAIIYNKHKFEPIEFSNGSKGYSYKEIFTDFLDNENAEYARPPYGVQFRYKLKPDKKMTFVFDHFDGPGAKDDLGENMLNGMGTFEYREAKHLEKVLEYFKNISDKEASIFFGGDTNIPLGKEKLAFDWLKRNGGSSGYEAVFDDAHRHRSSLGRKGENYTNPYDKIFYKSNFALIDKQVFDLYKVVKDQEIRKLFRKHNVEIKDTKDIWKPGVLSDHTYISATFKIA
;
A
#
# COMPACT_ATOMS: atom_id res chain seq x y z
N MET A 1 -38.98 55.30 0.35
CA MET A 1 -37.54 55.01 0.24
C MET A 1 -36.82 55.71 1.37
N THR A 2 -36.29 54.89 2.25
CA THR A 2 -36.06 55.14 3.68
C THR A 2 -34.59 55.47 3.98
N LYS A 3 -34.34 55.85 5.23
CA LYS A 3 -33.06 56.25 5.84
C LYS A 3 -31.82 55.37 5.53
N GLU A 4 -31.95 54.23 4.87
CA GLU A 4 -30.84 53.37 4.44
C GLU A 4 -30.05 53.95 3.24
N LEU A 5 -30.66 54.78 2.39
CA LEU A 5 -29.93 55.36 1.23
C LEU A 5 -28.91 56.46 1.64
N LYS A 6 -29.07 57.07 2.83
CA LYS A 6 -28.13 58.06 3.37
C LYS A 6 -26.94 57.44 4.10
N LEU A 7 -27.04 56.18 4.55
CA LEU A 7 -25.94 55.46 5.20
C LEU A 7 -24.97 54.87 4.16
N LEU A 8 -25.47 54.48 2.98
CA LEU A 8 -24.65 53.99 1.87
C LEU A 8 -23.87 55.11 1.15
N LEU A 9 -24.40 56.34 1.10
CA LEU A 9 -23.70 57.47 0.49
C LEU A 9 -22.56 58.03 1.36
N SER A 10 -22.60 57.81 2.68
CA SER A 10 -21.53 58.19 3.62
C SER A 10 -20.38 57.18 3.70
N ILE A 11 -20.53 55.97 3.14
CA ILE A 11 -19.47 54.94 3.09
C ILE A 11 -18.68 55.04 1.77
N ALA A 12 -19.21 55.72 0.75
CA ALA A 12 -18.57 55.85 -0.57
C ALA A 12 -17.64 57.06 -0.75
N THR A 13 -17.36 57.85 0.30
CA THR A 13 -16.58 59.12 0.19
C THR A 13 -15.33 59.20 1.09
N VAL A 14 -14.79 58.06 1.55
CA VAL A 14 -13.49 58.03 2.26
C VAL A 14 -12.64 56.85 1.77
N SER A 15 -12.17 56.85 0.53
CA SER A 15 -11.01 56.00 0.15
C SER A 15 -10.29 56.42 -1.14
N VAL A 16 -10.06 57.72 -1.37
CA VAL A 16 -9.10 58.15 -2.40
C VAL A 16 -8.27 59.29 -1.84
N GLY A 17 -6.96 59.09 -1.75
CA GLY A 17 -6.00 60.17 -1.45
C GLY A 17 -5.08 59.91 -0.26
N THR A 18 -4.32 58.82 -0.28
CA THR A 18 -2.97 58.81 0.32
C THR A 18 -2.15 57.79 -0.46
N THR A 19 -1.58 58.22 -1.57
CA THR A 19 -0.42 57.56 -2.17
C THR A 19 0.72 57.72 -1.19
N VAL A 20 0.74 56.86 -0.16
CA VAL A 20 1.97 56.55 0.56
C VAL A 20 2.84 55.93 -0.51
N ALA A 21 3.85 56.67 -0.99
CA ALA A 21 4.94 56.08 -1.73
C ALA A 21 5.42 54.89 -0.89
N LEU A 22 5.04 53.67 -1.28
CA LEU A 22 5.55 52.44 -0.70
C LEU A 22 7.03 52.43 -1.08
N ALA A 23 7.83 53.08 -0.25
CA ALA A 23 9.27 53.02 -0.33
C ALA A 23 9.63 51.55 -0.22
N ILE A 24 9.93 50.94 -1.37
CA ILE A 24 10.41 49.57 -1.46
C ILE A 24 11.52 49.48 -0.42
N PRO A 25 11.35 48.68 0.65
CA PRO A 25 12.33 48.62 1.71
C PRO A 25 13.66 48.26 1.06
N SER A 26 14.70 49.07 1.31
CA SER A 26 16.00 48.82 0.69
C SER A 26 16.42 47.38 0.98
N LYS A 27 17.22 46.81 0.07
CA LYS A 27 17.73 45.44 0.21
C LYS A 27 18.35 45.20 1.61
N ASP A 28 18.95 46.23 2.21
CA ASP A 28 19.43 46.21 3.61
C ASP A 28 18.33 45.92 4.62
N ARG A 29 17.20 46.63 4.52
CA ARG A 29 16.08 46.50 5.44
C ARG A 29 15.44 45.12 5.35
N ILE A 30 15.38 44.56 4.14
CA ILE A 30 14.88 43.20 3.91
C ILE A 30 15.78 42.17 4.61
N GLU A 31 17.10 42.24 4.43
CA GLU A 31 18.01 41.27 5.04
C GLU A 31 18.15 41.43 6.56
N LYS A 32 18.08 42.66 7.08
CA LYS A 32 17.98 42.91 8.54
C LYS A 32 16.74 42.25 9.14
N ASN A 33 15.57 42.45 8.51
CA ASN A 33 14.32 41.84 8.97
C ASN A 33 14.38 40.30 8.96
N LYS A 34 15.09 39.71 7.99
CA LYS A 34 15.28 38.25 7.94
C LYS A 34 16.13 37.76 9.12
N LEU A 35 17.25 38.42 9.41
CA LEU A 35 18.09 38.05 10.57
C LEU A 35 17.34 38.25 11.91
N GLU A 36 16.56 39.32 12.05
CA GLU A 36 15.70 39.53 13.24
C GLU A 36 14.67 38.42 13.44
N LYS A 37 14.05 37.95 12.36
CA LYS A 37 13.09 36.82 12.40
C LYS A 37 13.77 35.53 12.86
N GLU A 38 14.96 35.22 12.35
CA GLU A 38 15.70 34.03 12.77
C GLU A 38 16.14 34.11 14.24
N ILE A 39 16.61 35.28 14.69
CA ILE A 39 16.94 35.50 16.11
C ILE A 39 15.72 35.24 16.99
N LYS A 40 14.55 35.78 16.61
CA LYS A 40 13.30 35.60 17.36
C LYS A 40 12.89 34.13 17.44
N LYS A 41 13.01 33.38 16.33
CA LYS A 41 12.71 31.94 16.29
C LYS A 41 13.52 31.16 17.33
N ILE A 42 14.81 31.46 17.47
CA ILE A 42 15.67 30.81 18.48
C ILE A 42 15.35 31.29 19.90
N GLU A 43 15.01 32.56 20.11
CA GLU A 43 14.55 33.07 21.40
C GLU A 43 13.25 32.38 21.86
N ASP A 44 12.31 32.15 20.95
CA ASP A 44 11.07 31.44 21.22
C ASP A 44 11.35 29.95 21.51
N ARG A 45 12.30 29.33 20.78
CA ARG A 45 12.75 27.95 21.06
C ARG A 45 13.37 27.79 22.45
N ILE A 46 14.11 28.79 22.94
CA ILE A 46 14.68 28.79 24.30
C ILE A 46 13.58 28.85 25.38
N LYS A 47 12.45 29.50 25.08
CA LYS A 47 11.31 29.67 26.02
C LYS A 47 10.31 28.52 25.99
N ASP A 48 10.42 27.61 25.02
CA ASP A 48 9.49 26.49 24.85
C ASP A 48 9.60 25.50 26.02
N LYS A 49 8.57 25.50 26.88
CA LYS A 49 8.48 24.60 28.04
C LYS A 49 8.10 23.18 27.67
N LYS A 50 7.56 22.92 26.47
CA LYS A 50 7.15 21.58 26.04
C LYS A 50 8.34 20.71 25.66
N HIS A 51 9.45 21.33 25.26
CA HIS A 51 10.65 20.63 24.80
C HIS A 51 11.91 21.34 25.34
N PRO A 52 12.17 21.23 26.65
CA PRO A 52 13.24 21.99 27.30
C PRO A 52 14.62 21.61 26.73
N LEU A 53 15.41 22.63 26.38
CA LEU A 53 16.82 22.46 26.03
C LEU A 53 17.68 22.37 27.30
N SER A 54 18.82 21.68 27.23
CA SER A 54 19.80 21.67 28.33
C SER A 54 20.29 23.09 28.62
N GLU A 55 20.63 23.37 29.88
CA GLU A 55 21.19 24.69 30.28
C GLU A 55 22.45 25.04 29.48
N GLY A 56 23.28 24.03 29.16
CA GLY A 56 24.44 24.16 28.27
C GLY A 56 24.08 24.65 26.88
N LYS A 57 23.07 24.04 26.24
CA LYS A 57 22.54 24.48 24.94
C LYS A 57 21.93 25.88 25.01
N ILE A 58 21.15 26.18 26.05
CA ILE A 58 20.56 27.51 26.24
C ILE A 58 21.65 28.59 26.31
N ASN A 59 22.72 28.36 27.06
CA ASN A 59 23.81 29.32 27.20
C ASN A 59 24.58 29.51 25.88
N LYS A 60 24.81 28.44 25.11
CA LYS A 60 25.43 28.52 23.77
C LYS A 60 24.54 29.29 22.79
N LEU A 61 23.24 29.03 22.76
CA LEU A 61 22.30 29.74 21.88
C LEU A 61 22.18 31.22 22.24
N LYS A 62 22.12 31.57 23.54
CA LYS A 62 22.13 32.98 23.99
C LYS A 62 23.38 33.73 23.54
N LYS A 63 24.55 33.06 23.54
CA LYS A 63 25.81 33.64 23.04
C LYS A 63 25.74 33.96 21.55
N GLU A 64 25.23 33.06 20.73
CA GLU A 64 25.07 33.29 19.28
C GLU A 64 24.01 34.37 18.99
N ILE A 65 22.91 34.42 19.75
CA ILE A 65 21.91 35.50 19.64
C ILE A 65 22.56 36.86 19.92
N THR A 66 23.43 36.94 20.94
CA THR A 66 24.10 38.20 21.32
C THR A 66 25.01 38.69 20.21
N LYS A 67 25.82 37.80 19.61
CA LYS A 67 26.68 38.12 18.46
C LYS A 67 25.87 38.62 17.26
N ALA A 68 24.78 37.93 16.92
CA ALA A 68 23.94 38.30 15.79
C ALA A 68 23.27 39.67 16.01
N LYS A 69 22.76 39.95 17.22
CA LYS A 69 22.19 41.26 17.58
C LYS A 69 23.24 42.38 17.55
N GLU A 70 24.49 42.10 17.93
CA GLU A 70 25.57 43.08 17.88
C GLU A 70 25.91 43.48 16.44
N VAL A 71 25.97 42.52 15.51
CA VAL A 71 26.15 42.80 14.08
C VAL A 71 24.96 43.60 13.54
N LEU A 72 23.74 43.25 13.93
CA LEU A 72 22.53 43.95 13.47
C LEU A 72 22.49 45.42 13.90
N LYS A 73 22.99 45.71 15.12
CA LYS A 73 23.09 47.05 15.68
C LYS A 73 24.23 47.88 15.08
N LYS A 74 25.39 47.26 14.82
CA LYS A 74 26.63 47.98 14.43
C LYS A 74 26.87 48.03 12.93
N SER A 75 26.41 47.03 12.17
CA SER A 75 26.73 46.92 10.75
C SER A 75 25.77 47.69 9.84
N LYS A 76 26.35 48.47 8.93
CA LYS A 76 25.69 48.99 7.72
C LYS A 76 26.03 48.17 6.47
N ASP A 77 26.92 47.19 6.59
CA ASP A 77 27.34 46.32 5.48
C ASP A 77 26.38 45.12 5.34
N ILE A 78 25.66 45.07 4.21
CA ILE A 78 24.75 43.97 3.85
C ILE A 78 25.47 42.63 3.81
N SER A 79 26.69 42.58 3.26
CA SER A 79 27.41 41.33 3.06
C SER A 79 27.75 40.68 4.42
N LEU A 80 28.07 41.52 5.41
CA LEU A 80 28.28 41.09 6.78
C LEU A 80 26.97 40.60 7.44
N ILE A 81 25.83 41.23 7.15
CA ILE A 81 24.51 40.82 7.67
C ILE A 81 24.09 39.47 7.08
N ILE A 82 24.26 39.27 5.76
CA ILE A 82 23.93 38.01 5.08
C ILE A 82 24.81 36.87 5.62
N SER A 83 26.13 37.06 5.66
CA SER A 83 27.04 36.03 6.18
C SER A 83 26.81 35.73 7.66
N THR A 84 26.45 36.73 8.47
CA THR A 84 26.08 36.53 9.87
C THR A 84 24.80 35.72 10.00
N LYS A 85 23.79 35.98 9.16
CA LYS A 85 22.54 35.20 9.15
C LYS A 85 22.80 33.74 8.82
N ASP A 86 23.57 33.47 7.78
CA ASP A 86 23.84 32.09 7.35
C ASP A 86 24.65 31.33 8.41
N ASN A 87 25.66 31.97 9.01
CA ASN A 87 26.42 31.40 10.13
C ASN A 87 25.56 31.19 11.39
N PHE A 88 24.65 32.12 11.69
CA PHE A 88 23.73 32.02 12.82
C PHE A 88 22.81 30.80 12.66
N ILE A 89 22.18 30.62 11.50
CA ILE A 89 21.32 29.47 11.20
C ILE A 89 22.11 28.16 11.34
N LYS A 90 23.29 28.08 10.71
CA LYS A 90 24.15 26.88 10.73
C LYS A 90 24.57 26.51 12.16
N THR A 91 25.03 27.48 12.94
CA THR A 91 25.57 27.25 14.28
C THR A 91 24.48 26.90 15.29
N THR A 92 23.34 27.60 15.24
CA THR A 92 22.21 27.33 16.15
C THR A 92 21.58 25.96 15.88
N SER A 93 21.47 25.55 14.61
CA SER A 93 21.02 24.21 14.24
C SER A 93 21.96 23.12 14.77
N ALA A 94 23.29 23.32 14.65
CA ALA A 94 24.27 22.40 15.20
C ALA A 94 24.21 22.31 16.73
N ILE A 95 23.99 23.43 17.44
CA ILE A 95 23.83 23.43 18.91
C ILE A 95 22.58 22.65 19.32
N ILE A 96 21.44 22.89 18.65
CA ILE A 96 20.17 22.22 18.94
C ILE A 96 20.31 20.69 18.74
N ASN A 97 20.98 20.28 17.66
CA ASN A 97 21.10 18.87 17.26
C ASN A 97 22.30 18.14 17.90
N SER A 98 23.15 18.84 18.65
CA SER A 98 24.29 18.21 19.32
C SER A 98 23.85 17.32 20.50
N ASN A 99 24.38 16.10 20.58
CA ASN A 99 24.15 15.20 21.72
C ASN A 99 25.06 15.62 22.89
N GLU A 100 24.58 16.48 23.79
CA GLU A 100 25.23 16.72 25.08
C GLU A 100 24.81 15.62 26.06
N ILE A 101 25.76 14.80 26.49
CA ILE A 101 25.59 13.86 27.62
C ILE A 101 25.45 14.70 28.89
N ILE A 102 24.33 14.55 29.61
CA ILE A 102 24.00 15.32 30.81
C ILE A 102 24.93 14.91 31.97
N PRO A 103 25.76 15.81 32.55
CA PRO A 103 26.77 15.46 33.57
C PRO A 103 26.28 15.33 35.02
N TRP A 104 25.02 14.98 35.29
CA TRP A 104 24.57 14.77 36.67
C TRP A 104 24.10 13.33 36.91
N MET A 105 25.07 12.47 37.22
CA MET A 105 24.94 11.40 38.21
C MET A 105 26.34 10.78 38.45
N HIS A 106 27.05 11.31 39.44
CA HIS A 106 28.14 10.57 40.07
C HIS A 106 27.51 9.41 40.87
N ILE A 107 27.35 8.26 40.24
CA ILE A 107 27.15 6.97 40.91
C ILE A 107 28.54 6.38 41.14
N ASN A 108 28.78 5.87 42.36
CA ASN A 108 30.04 5.27 42.80
C ASN A 108 30.64 4.30 41.77
N PRO A 109 31.99 4.23 41.64
CA PRO A 109 32.63 3.44 40.61
C PRO A 109 32.31 1.95 40.82
N ILE A 110 31.48 1.42 39.92
CA ILE A 110 31.21 0.00 39.79
C ILE A 110 32.54 -0.71 39.56
N ASN A 111 32.79 -1.77 40.35
CA ASN A 111 34.01 -2.54 40.34
C ASN A 111 34.21 -3.19 38.96
N LYS A 112 34.95 -2.52 38.08
CA LYS A 112 35.25 -2.96 36.70
C LYS A 112 35.82 -4.38 36.63
N ASN A 113 36.44 -4.87 37.70
CA ASN A 113 36.97 -6.24 37.75
C ASN A 113 35.88 -7.30 37.83
N GLU A 114 34.72 -7.01 38.43
CA GLU A 114 33.60 -7.97 38.47
C GLU A 114 32.85 -8.01 37.14
N ILE A 115 32.65 -6.85 36.51
CA ILE A 115 32.05 -6.79 35.16
C ILE A 115 32.94 -7.51 34.14
N SER A 116 34.26 -7.24 34.14
CA SER A 116 35.18 -7.90 33.21
C SER A 116 35.24 -9.41 33.41
N LYS A 117 35.13 -9.90 34.67
CA LYS A 117 35.03 -11.34 34.95
C LYS A 117 33.73 -11.93 34.41
N LEU A 118 32.62 -11.21 34.48
CA LEU A 118 31.32 -11.65 34.00
C LEU A 118 31.23 -11.62 32.47
N GLU A 119 31.78 -10.60 31.82
CA GLU A 119 31.88 -10.51 30.35
C GLU A 119 32.73 -11.65 29.78
N LYS A 120 33.87 -11.95 30.41
CA LYS A 120 34.74 -13.05 29.99
C LYS A 120 34.05 -14.40 30.13
N LYS A 121 33.28 -14.60 31.20
CA LYS A 121 32.51 -15.83 31.45
C LYS A 121 31.31 -15.98 30.51
N SER A 122 30.66 -14.86 30.17
CA SER A 122 29.59 -14.81 29.17
C SER A 122 30.11 -15.14 27.76
N ALA A 123 31.26 -14.59 27.37
CA ALA A 123 31.90 -14.89 26.10
C ALA A 123 32.36 -16.35 26.00
N GLU A 124 32.86 -16.93 27.10
CA GLU A 124 33.26 -18.35 27.16
C GLU A 124 32.05 -19.29 27.05
N ILE A 125 30.92 -18.96 27.69
CA ILE A 125 29.66 -19.70 27.57
C ILE A 125 29.06 -19.57 26.18
N THR A 126 29.13 -18.39 25.57
CA THR A 126 28.69 -18.14 24.20
C THR A 126 29.55 -18.92 23.20
N GLY A 127 30.85 -18.99 23.42
CA GLY A 127 31.74 -19.89 22.67
C GLY A 127 31.33 -21.36 22.77
N ILE A 128 30.98 -21.84 23.97
CA ILE A 128 30.51 -23.22 24.17
C ILE A 128 29.14 -23.49 23.51
N LEU A 129 28.26 -22.47 23.45
CA LEU A 129 26.94 -22.58 22.82
C LEU A 129 27.01 -22.64 21.28
N PHE A 130 28.02 -22.04 20.67
CA PHE A 130 28.12 -21.91 19.22
C PHE A 130 29.27 -22.70 18.57
N ASP A 131 30.25 -23.16 19.34
CA ASP A 131 31.33 -24.01 18.85
C ASP A 131 30.93 -25.49 19.02
N ASN A 132 30.23 -26.02 18.01
CA ASN A 132 29.33 -27.15 18.20
C ASN A 132 29.90 -28.50 17.70
N PRO A 133 30.48 -29.36 18.57
CA PRO A 133 30.80 -30.76 18.23
C PRO A 133 29.56 -31.58 17.84
N TYR A 134 28.35 -31.10 18.15
CA TYR A 134 27.06 -31.68 17.77
C TYR A 134 26.79 -31.56 16.26
N ASN A 135 27.19 -30.46 15.61
CA ASN A 135 27.03 -30.33 14.16
C ASN A 135 27.97 -31.29 13.43
N LYS A 136 29.16 -31.56 14.00
CA LYS A 136 30.11 -32.55 13.48
C LYS A 136 29.60 -33.99 13.66
N GLU A 137 28.97 -34.31 14.79
CA GLU A 137 28.40 -35.64 15.08
C GLU A 137 27.05 -35.89 14.38
N ILE A 138 26.22 -34.86 14.15
CA ILE A 138 25.02 -34.96 13.30
C ILE A 138 25.42 -35.22 11.85
N GLU A 139 26.43 -34.51 11.34
CA GLU A 139 26.98 -34.75 10.01
C GLU A 139 27.74 -36.08 9.90
N LYS A 140 28.11 -36.71 11.03
CA LYS A 140 28.68 -38.06 11.09
C LYS A 140 27.58 -39.13 11.13
N ALA A 141 26.51 -38.91 11.91
CA ALA A 141 25.33 -39.79 11.95
C ALA A 141 24.55 -39.81 10.64
N LYS A 142 24.51 -38.69 9.90
CA LYS A 142 24.00 -38.65 8.52
C LYS A 142 24.90 -39.38 7.52
N ARG A 143 26.18 -39.56 7.85
CA ARG A 143 27.19 -40.26 7.03
C ARG A 143 27.45 -41.71 7.44
N ASP A 144 26.87 -42.19 8.55
CA ASP A 144 26.95 -43.58 8.98
C ASP A 144 26.16 -44.46 7.99
N LYS A 145 26.88 -44.95 6.98
CA LYS A 145 26.45 -45.83 5.89
C LYS A 145 26.04 -47.24 6.33
N GLU A 146 25.79 -47.48 7.62
CA GLU A 146 25.54 -48.84 8.14
C GLU A 146 24.06 -49.25 8.13
N ILE A 147 23.14 -48.27 8.16
CA ILE A 147 21.70 -48.53 8.30
C ILE A 147 20.98 -48.58 6.95
N LEU A 148 21.34 -47.68 6.03
CA LEU A 148 20.69 -47.57 4.72
C LEU A 148 20.85 -48.81 3.82
N PRO A 149 22.00 -49.50 3.77
CA PRO A 149 22.14 -50.71 2.95
C PRO A 149 21.38 -51.93 3.52
N LYS A 150 21.13 -52.01 4.83
CA LYS A 150 20.40 -53.13 5.45
C LYS A 150 18.90 -53.10 5.21
N ILE A 151 18.34 -51.92 4.90
CA ILE A 151 16.91 -51.78 4.57
C ILE A 151 16.63 -52.13 3.10
N TYR A 152 17.65 -52.07 2.23
CA TYR A 152 17.46 -52.17 0.77
C TYR A 152 18.07 -53.41 0.10
N ASN A 153 18.82 -54.27 0.79
CA ASN A 153 19.48 -55.42 0.16
C ASN A 153 18.83 -56.80 0.38
N ASP A 154 17.86 -56.95 1.27
CA ASP A 154 17.33 -58.29 1.64
C ASP A 154 15.92 -58.60 1.10
N SER A 155 15.36 -57.79 0.20
CA SER A 155 14.06 -58.10 -0.43
C SER A 155 14.09 -57.90 -1.94
N ALA A 156 13.90 -59.00 -2.69
CA ALA A 156 13.78 -58.97 -4.14
C ALA A 156 12.37 -58.58 -4.64
N SER A 157 11.36 -58.46 -3.77
CA SER A 157 9.97 -58.19 -4.15
C SER A 157 9.28 -57.05 -3.39
N GLY A 158 9.93 -56.44 -2.39
CA GLY A 158 9.47 -55.19 -1.75
C GLY A 158 8.17 -55.26 -0.94
N LEU A 159 7.63 -56.45 -0.62
CA LEU A 159 6.33 -56.59 0.07
C LEU A 159 6.31 -57.39 1.38
N ASP A 160 7.44 -57.94 1.82
CA ASP A 160 7.57 -58.53 3.16
C ASP A 160 8.83 -57.96 3.83
N ILE A 161 8.65 -57.03 4.77
CA ILE A 161 9.72 -56.57 5.66
C ILE A 161 9.28 -56.78 7.10
N ASP A 162 9.74 -57.87 7.70
CA ASP A 162 9.60 -58.12 9.13
C ASP A 162 10.86 -57.59 9.85
N ILE A 163 10.79 -56.36 10.37
CA ILE A 163 11.93 -55.74 11.06
C ILE A 163 11.91 -56.14 12.53
N HIS A 164 12.67 -57.17 12.89
CA HIS A 164 12.94 -57.50 14.30
C HIS A 164 14.07 -56.62 14.86
N TRP A 165 13.70 -55.58 15.61
CA TRP A 165 14.64 -54.92 16.52
C TRP A 165 14.76 -55.76 17.77
N THR A 166 15.97 -56.13 18.17
CA THR A 166 16.14 -56.78 19.48
C THR A 166 15.83 -55.78 20.58
N LYS A 167 15.30 -56.28 21.71
CA LYS A 167 14.94 -55.44 22.85
C LYS A 167 16.13 -54.59 23.33
N GLU A 168 17.33 -55.17 23.32
CA GLU A 168 18.56 -54.45 23.67
C GLU A 168 18.90 -53.31 22.70
N GLU A 169 18.64 -53.45 21.39
CA GLU A 169 18.92 -52.40 20.39
C GLU A 169 17.97 -51.22 20.53
N LEU A 170 16.68 -51.51 20.76
CA LEU A 170 15.68 -50.48 21.01
C LEU A 170 15.99 -49.73 22.31
N GLU A 171 16.32 -50.45 23.39
CA GLU A 171 16.70 -49.85 24.67
C GLU A 171 17.96 -48.99 24.54
N ARG A 172 18.97 -49.44 23.79
CA ARG A 172 20.21 -48.67 23.58
C ARG A 172 19.96 -47.36 22.83
N TYR A 173 19.06 -47.36 21.84
CA TYR A 173 18.70 -46.16 21.09
C TYR A 173 17.89 -45.18 21.94
N VAL A 174 16.92 -45.68 22.71
CA VAL A 174 16.09 -44.89 23.63
C VAL A 174 16.94 -44.28 24.74
N TYR A 175 17.91 -45.01 25.30
CA TYR A 175 18.82 -44.47 26.31
C TYR A 175 19.73 -43.38 25.77
N LYS A 176 20.23 -43.52 24.53
CA LYS A 176 21.03 -42.48 23.88
C LYS A 176 20.21 -41.20 23.66
N PHE A 177 18.97 -41.34 23.20
CA PHE A 177 18.05 -40.21 22.98
C PHE A 177 17.65 -39.50 24.30
N LEU A 178 17.35 -40.26 25.35
CA LEU A 178 17.03 -39.71 26.68
C LEU A 178 18.20 -39.01 27.35
N TRP A 179 19.44 -39.49 27.13
CA TRP A 179 20.64 -38.81 27.60
C TRP A 179 20.84 -37.44 26.94
N TYR A 180 20.59 -37.33 25.62
CA TYR A 180 20.66 -36.07 24.89
C TYR A 180 19.60 -35.04 25.33
N LEU A 181 18.38 -35.49 25.65
CA LEU A 181 17.31 -34.63 26.19
C LEU A 181 17.58 -34.15 27.62
N LYS A 182 18.24 -34.97 28.45
CA LYS A 182 18.65 -34.57 29.81
C LYS A 182 19.74 -33.50 29.79
N LYS A 183 20.69 -33.57 28.85
CA LYS A 183 21.81 -32.64 28.78
C LYS A 183 21.38 -31.24 28.31
N THR A 184 20.54 -31.16 27.28
CA THR A 184 19.98 -29.89 26.77
C THR A 184 19.11 -29.16 27.80
N LYS A 185 18.31 -29.90 28.59
CA LYS A 185 17.54 -29.29 29.69
C LYS A 185 18.40 -28.79 30.85
N LEU A 186 19.50 -29.48 31.16
CA LEU A 186 20.41 -29.07 32.23
C LEU A 186 21.12 -27.74 31.90
N ASP A 187 21.47 -27.52 30.64
CA ASP A 187 22.14 -26.30 30.21
C ASP A 187 21.17 -25.10 30.13
N ALA A 188 19.89 -25.34 29.79
CA ALA A 188 18.83 -24.33 29.89
C ALA A 188 18.57 -23.89 31.34
N ILE A 189 18.54 -24.83 32.29
CA ILE A 189 18.36 -24.51 33.73
C ILE A 189 19.52 -23.68 34.29
N LYS A 190 20.76 -23.98 33.86
CA LYS A 190 21.94 -23.20 34.29
C LYS A 190 21.92 -21.78 33.74
N SER A 191 21.46 -21.59 32.50
CA SER A 191 21.30 -20.27 31.90
C SER A 191 20.23 -19.45 32.63
N ALA A 192 19.06 -20.03 32.91
CA ALA A 192 17.98 -19.37 33.64
C ALA A 192 18.38 -18.94 35.06
N LYS A 193 19.13 -19.80 35.78
CA LYS A 193 19.64 -19.47 37.12
C LYS A 193 20.60 -18.28 37.10
N LEU A 194 21.50 -18.23 36.11
CA LEU A 194 22.46 -17.13 35.96
C LEU A 194 21.76 -15.80 35.64
N THR A 195 20.70 -15.84 34.82
CA THR A 195 19.87 -14.67 34.50
C THR A 195 19.12 -14.14 35.74
N GLY A 196 18.58 -15.04 36.57
CA GLY A 196 17.93 -14.66 37.83
C GLY A 196 18.90 -14.07 38.87
N GLU A 197 20.14 -14.55 38.92
CA GLU A 197 21.20 -13.97 39.76
C GLU A 197 21.59 -12.56 39.26
N LEU A 198 21.64 -12.34 37.95
CA LEU A 198 21.86 -11.02 37.34
C LEU A 198 20.76 -10.02 37.72
N PHE A 199 19.50 -10.47 37.64
CA PHE A 199 18.33 -9.64 37.91
C PHE A 199 18.23 -9.25 39.39
N ASN A 200 18.55 -10.17 40.31
CA ASN A 200 18.57 -9.91 41.76
C ASN A 200 19.66 -8.92 42.20
N ILE A 201 20.79 -8.85 41.47
CA ILE A 201 21.84 -7.87 41.74
C ILE A 201 21.39 -6.48 41.28
N LEU A 202 20.68 -6.41 40.15
CA LEU A 202 20.12 -5.17 39.59
C LEU A 202 18.99 -4.59 40.46
N THR A 203 18.14 -5.42 41.06
CA THR A 203 16.96 -4.97 41.84
C THR A 203 17.28 -4.60 43.29
N LYS A 204 18.40 -5.06 43.87
CA LYS A 204 18.81 -4.72 45.24
C LYS A 204 19.20 -3.25 45.45
N GLN A 205 19.26 -2.42 44.40
CA GLN A 205 19.60 -1.00 44.50
C GLN A 205 18.38 -0.05 44.47
N ILE A 206 17.15 -0.56 44.51
CA ILE A 206 15.93 0.26 44.51
C ILE A 206 15.20 0.14 45.86
N ASP A 207 14.79 1.29 46.38
CA ASP A 207 14.50 1.61 47.78
C ASP A 207 13.33 0.82 48.40
N LYS A 208 13.65 -0.06 49.35
CA LYS A 208 12.75 -1.08 49.96
C LYS A 208 11.62 -0.50 50.81
N LYS A 209 11.69 0.78 51.21
CA LYS A 209 10.82 1.34 52.25
C LYS A 209 9.46 1.85 51.75
N ASN A 210 9.29 2.02 50.44
CA ASN A 210 8.08 2.63 49.87
C ASN A 210 7.04 1.60 49.37
N ILE A 211 7.42 0.32 49.20
CA ILE A 211 6.54 -0.72 48.64
C ILE A 211 5.72 -1.44 49.74
N GLU A 212 6.29 -1.63 50.93
CA GLU A 212 5.70 -2.47 51.99
C GLU A 212 4.39 -1.93 52.62
N LYS A 213 3.94 -0.71 52.29
CA LYS A 213 2.69 -0.13 52.84
C LYS A 213 1.45 -0.25 51.94
N ALA A 214 1.58 -0.65 50.67
CA ALA A 214 0.46 -0.72 49.73
C ALA A 214 -0.11 -2.14 49.53
N GLU A 215 0.64 -3.19 49.86
CA GLU A 215 0.35 -4.56 49.37
C GLU A 215 -0.47 -5.46 50.32
N ALA A 216 -0.63 -5.12 51.59
CA ALA A 216 -1.09 -6.12 52.57
C ALA A 216 -2.60 -6.45 52.58
N ALA A 217 -3.47 -5.65 51.94
CA ALA A 217 -4.94 -5.84 52.02
C ALA A 217 -5.60 -6.42 50.75
N ASP A 218 -4.93 -6.36 49.59
CA ASP A 218 -5.52 -6.78 48.30
C ASP A 218 -5.04 -8.17 47.83
N LEU A 219 -3.88 -8.62 48.32
CA LEU A 219 -3.27 -9.91 47.99
C LEU A 219 -4.08 -11.13 48.49
N GLU A 220 -4.67 -11.06 49.68
CA GLU A 220 -5.41 -12.21 50.25
C GLU A 220 -6.72 -12.49 49.50
N LYS A 221 -7.35 -11.44 48.97
CA LYS A 221 -8.59 -11.56 48.20
C LYS A 221 -8.32 -12.05 46.77
N GLN A 222 -7.22 -11.60 46.17
CA GLN A 222 -6.77 -12.08 44.86
C GLN A 222 -6.31 -13.54 44.93
N GLN A 223 -5.60 -13.95 45.99
CA GLN A 223 -5.17 -15.33 46.16
C GLN A 223 -6.37 -16.30 46.27
N LYS A 224 -7.42 -15.94 47.01
CA LYS A 224 -8.65 -16.76 47.11
C LYS A 224 -9.37 -16.94 45.77
N TRP A 225 -9.34 -15.93 44.90
CA TRP A 225 -9.91 -16.02 43.56
C TRP A 225 -9.07 -16.91 42.64
N VAL A 226 -7.75 -16.78 42.70
CA VAL A 226 -6.83 -17.62 41.92
C VAL A 226 -6.95 -19.09 42.31
N ASP A 227 -7.02 -19.38 43.62
CA ASP A 227 -7.15 -20.75 44.11
C ASP A 227 -8.48 -21.40 43.70
N ALA A 228 -9.59 -20.65 43.74
CA ALA A 228 -10.90 -21.14 43.29
C ALA A 228 -10.92 -21.43 41.78
N TYR A 229 -10.29 -20.57 40.99
CA TYR A 229 -10.23 -20.71 39.53
C TYR A 229 -9.32 -21.87 39.10
N LEU A 230 -8.20 -22.07 39.82
CA LEU A 230 -7.30 -23.21 39.59
C LEU A 230 -7.98 -24.55 39.89
N GLU A 231 -8.83 -24.61 40.92
CA GLU A 231 -9.57 -25.82 41.26
C GLU A 231 -10.63 -26.18 40.20
N GLU A 232 -11.24 -25.16 39.58
CA GLU A 232 -12.19 -25.34 38.49
C GLU A 232 -11.51 -25.83 37.20
N ILE A 233 -10.36 -25.26 36.85
CA ILE A 233 -9.53 -25.73 35.73
C ILE A 233 -9.04 -27.16 35.96
N LYS A 234 -8.68 -27.50 37.19
CA LYS A 234 -8.26 -28.86 37.54
C LYS A 234 -9.39 -29.87 37.31
N LYS A 235 -10.61 -29.57 37.75
CA LYS A 235 -11.80 -30.40 37.47
C LYS A 235 -12.06 -30.58 35.97
N LEU A 236 -11.98 -29.49 35.21
CA LEU A 236 -12.23 -29.52 33.77
C LEU A 236 -11.20 -30.39 33.03
N ASN A 237 -9.93 -30.29 33.43
CA ASN A 237 -8.86 -31.10 32.85
C ASN A 237 -8.99 -32.59 33.23
N GLU A 238 -9.45 -32.91 34.44
CA GLU A 238 -9.74 -34.28 34.85
C GLU A 238 -10.91 -34.89 34.04
N GLU A 239 -11.95 -34.12 33.75
CA GLU A 239 -13.06 -34.54 32.88
C GLU A 239 -12.61 -34.78 31.44
N ILE A 240 -11.91 -33.81 30.83
CA ILE A 240 -11.41 -33.92 29.46
C ILE A 240 -10.45 -35.11 29.32
N THR A 241 -9.59 -35.34 30.31
CA THR A 241 -8.65 -36.48 30.29
C THR A 241 -9.40 -37.81 30.37
N LYS A 242 -10.46 -37.92 31.18
CA LYS A 242 -11.31 -39.12 31.23
C LYS A 242 -11.98 -39.40 29.88
N ASP A 243 -12.50 -38.37 29.23
CA ASP A 243 -13.17 -38.51 27.92
C ASP A 243 -12.18 -38.93 26.83
N ILE A 244 -10.98 -38.34 26.80
CA ILE A 244 -9.93 -38.71 25.84
C ILE A 244 -9.46 -40.15 26.07
N VAL A 245 -9.25 -40.57 27.32
CA VAL A 245 -8.82 -41.94 27.65
C VAL A 245 -9.92 -42.96 27.33
N SER A 246 -11.19 -42.63 27.59
CA SER A 246 -12.34 -43.44 27.18
C SER A 246 -12.33 -43.72 25.68
N GLU A 247 -12.13 -42.68 24.88
CA GLU A 247 -12.22 -42.79 23.43
C GLU A 247 -11.00 -43.45 22.81
N LEU A 248 -9.82 -43.26 23.39
CA LEU A 248 -8.63 -44.03 23.03
C LEU A 248 -8.78 -45.52 23.35
N ILE A 249 -9.39 -45.88 24.49
CA ILE A 249 -9.67 -47.29 24.85
C ILE A 249 -10.66 -47.91 23.86
N LYS A 250 -11.71 -47.18 23.46
CA LYS A 250 -12.64 -47.65 22.42
C LYS A 250 -11.93 -47.84 21.07
N GLU A 251 -11.07 -46.91 20.68
CA GLU A 251 -10.36 -46.96 19.41
C GLU A 251 -9.33 -48.11 19.37
N ILE A 252 -8.59 -48.32 20.47
CA ILE A 252 -7.65 -49.44 20.61
C ILE A 252 -8.40 -50.79 20.57
N LYS A 253 -9.52 -50.92 21.29
CA LYS A 253 -10.37 -52.12 21.21
C LYS A 253 -10.87 -52.33 19.78
N ALA A 254 -11.35 -51.29 19.12
CA ALA A 254 -11.87 -51.36 17.75
C ALA A 254 -10.80 -51.66 16.69
N ARG A 255 -9.51 -51.39 16.96
CA ARG A 255 -8.37 -51.80 16.12
C ARG A 255 -7.95 -53.25 16.40
N MET A 256 -7.86 -53.64 17.67
CA MET A 256 -7.54 -55.03 18.04
C MET A 256 -8.54 -56.06 17.48
N TYR A 257 -9.82 -55.70 17.34
CA TYR A 257 -10.85 -56.57 16.76
C TYR A 257 -10.91 -56.54 15.22
N ARG A 258 -10.19 -55.63 14.53
CA ARG A 258 -10.30 -55.45 13.07
C ARG A 258 -9.23 -56.19 12.28
N ASP A 259 -8.07 -56.46 12.89
CA ASP A 259 -6.90 -57.08 12.22
C ASP A 259 -6.69 -58.55 12.59
N SER A 260 -7.67 -59.22 13.20
CA SER A 260 -7.63 -60.67 13.44
C SER A 260 -8.46 -61.42 12.38
N VAL A 261 -7.79 -62.21 11.52
CA VAL A 261 -8.45 -63.01 10.47
C VAL A 261 -9.03 -64.34 11.00
N SER A 262 -8.82 -64.71 12.27
CA SER A 262 -9.45 -65.91 12.89
C SER A 262 -10.08 -65.73 14.27
N GLY A 263 -9.85 -64.61 14.97
CA GLY A 263 -10.50 -64.32 16.25
C GLY A 263 -10.29 -65.37 17.37
N LEU A 264 -9.25 -66.21 17.32
CA LEU A 264 -9.11 -67.34 18.27
C LEU A 264 -7.75 -67.57 18.95
N ASP A 265 -6.64 -66.88 18.60
CA ASP A 265 -5.29 -67.30 19.07
C ASP A 265 -4.47 -66.27 19.84
N ILE A 266 -5.07 -65.39 20.65
CA ILE A 266 -4.32 -64.63 21.67
C ILE A 266 -5.07 -64.66 23.01
N GLU A 267 -5.00 -65.80 23.70
CA GLU A 267 -5.29 -65.84 25.13
C GLU A 267 -4.08 -65.29 25.92
N LEU A 268 -3.98 -63.97 25.99
CA LEU A 268 -3.23 -63.34 27.08
C LEU A 268 -4.10 -63.42 28.33
N HIS A 269 -3.71 -64.28 29.27
CA HIS A 269 -4.22 -64.29 30.64
C HIS A 269 -3.21 -63.56 31.55
N PRO A 270 -3.09 -62.21 31.48
CA PRO A 270 -2.26 -61.50 32.43
C PRO A 270 -2.82 -61.80 33.82
N SER A 271 -1.96 -62.25 34.72
CA SER A 271 -2.41 -62.55 36.08
C SER A 271 -2.97 -61.28 36.71
N SER A 272 -3.92 -61.40 37.63
CA SER A 272 -4.48 -60.23 38.33
C SER A 272 -3.38 -59.35 38.95
N LYS A 273 -2.25 -59.96 39.29
CA LYS A 273 -1.04 -59.30 39.81
C LYS A 273 -0.29 -58.50 38.75
N ASP A 274 -0.24 -58.96 37.50
CA ASP A 274 0.40 -58.23 36.39
C ASP A 274 -0.45 -57.03 35.96
N ILE A 275 -1.78 -57.19 35.95
CA ILE A 275 -2.71 -56.08 35.72
C ILE A 275 -2.58 -55.04 36.83
N GLU A 276 -2.56 -55.46 38.10
CA GLU A 276 -2.41 -54.55 39.24
C GLU A 276 -1.07 -53.82 39.21
N LYS A 277 0.02 -54.51 38.84
CA LYS A 277 1.35 -53.91 38.72
C LYS A 277 1.41 -52.90 37.57
N GLU A 278 0.80 -53.18 36.43
CA GLU A 278 0.79 -52.28 35.29
C GLU A 278 -0.14 -51.08 35.52
N ASN A 279 -1.31 -51.28 36.12
CA ASN A 279 -2.18 -50.18 36.54
C ASN A 279 -1.47 -49.26 37.53
N LYS A 280 -0.75 -49.81 38.51
CA LYS A 280 0.05 -49.00 39.44
C LYS A 280 1.16 -48.23 38.71
N ARG A 281 1.84 -48.85 37.75
CA ARG A 281 2.88 -48.20 36.93
C ARG A 281 2.29 -47.05 36.11
N LEU A 282 1.10 -47.25 35.54
CA LEU A 282 0.39 -46.23 34.76
C LEU A 282 -0.08 -45.10 35.67
N ASP A 283 -0.64 -45.39 36.83
CA ASP A 283 -1.07 -44.40 37.82
C ASP A 283 0.12 -43.55 38.30
N ASP A 284 1.26 -44.18 38.61
CA ASP A 284 2.49 -43.47 39.00
C ASP A 284 2.99 -42.57 37.86
N LYS A 285 2.91 -43.03 36.61
CA LYS A 285 3.30 -42.26 35.41
C LYS A 285 2.37 -41.08 35.15
N VAL A 286 1.07 -41.28 35.31
CA VAL A 286 0.05 -40.23 35.17
C VAL A 286 0.27 -39.18 36.25
N LYS A 287 0.51 -39.60 37.50
CA LYS A 287 0.82 -38.69 38.59
C LYS A 287 2.10 -37.89 38.33
N GLU A 288 3.16 -38.53 37.83
CA GLU A 288 4.41 -37.84 37.44
C GLU A 288 4.16 -36.77 36.37
N ILE A 289 3.35 -37.08 35.35
CA ILE A 289 3.01 -36.14 34.27
C ILE A 289 2.15 -34.98 34.80
N LEU A 290 1.16 -35.27 35.65
CA LEU A 290 0.29 -34.26 36.25
C LEU A 290 1.05 -33.34 37.20
N ASP A 291 1.93 -33.89 38.05
CA ASP A 291 2.77 -33.10 38.96
C ASP A 291 3.75 -32.20 38.18
N LYS A 292 4.28 -32.69 37.07
CA LYS A 292 5.15 -31.91 36.20
C LYS A 292 4.39 -30.80 35.47
N ASN A 293 3.23 -31.11 34.87
CA ASN A 293 2.39 -30.10 34.23
C ASN A 293 1.90 -29.05 35.21
N TRP A 294 1.54 -29.45 36.44
CA TRP A 294 1.15 -28.52 37.49
C TRP A 294 2.30 -27.58 37.85
N ASN A 295 3.52 -28.10 37.99
CA ASN A 295 4.69 -27.27 38.26
C ASN A 295 5.02 -26.32 37.10
N ASP A 296 5.03 -26.81 35.86
CA ASP A 296 5.31 -26.01 34.66
C ASP A 296 4.26 -24.89 34.50
N ASN A 297 2.97 -25.21 34.67
CA ASN A 297 1.89 -24.23 34.62
C ASN A 297 1.97 -23.22 35.77
N ARG A 298 2.33 -23.66 36.99
CA ARG A 298 2.52 -22.76 38.12
C ARG A 298 3.65 -21.76 37.88
N VAL A 299 4.75 -22.18 37.23
CA VAL A 299 5.85 -21.27 36.85
C VAL A 299 5.37 -20.23 35.85
N ILE A 300 4.67 -20.66 34.79
CA ILE A 300 4.12 -19.74 33.77
C ILE A 300 3.11 -18.77 34.39
N TRP A 301 2.24 -19.25 35.28
CA TRP A 301 1.27 -18.39 35.97
C TRP A 301 1.95 -17.38 36.88
N ASN A 302 2.99 -17.79 37.62
CA ASN A 302 3.77 -16.85 38.42
C ASN A 302 4.48 -15.79 37.55
N GLU A 303 4.96 -16.16 36.36
CA GLU A 303 5.48 -15.21 35.37
C GLU A 303 4.39 -14.25 34.85
N ILE A 304 3.18 -14.75 34.60
CA ILE A 304 2.03 -13.93 34.17
C ILE A 304 1.57 -12.99 35.28
N PHE A 305 1.50 -13.44 36.54
CA PHE A 305 1.15 -12.59 37.67
C PHE A 305 2.24 -11.55 37.94
N ALA A 306 3.52 -11.92 37.91
CA ALA A 306 4.62 -10.96 38.00
C ALA A 306 4.59 -9.95 36.85
N SER A 307 4.26 -10.40 35.62
CA SER A 307 4.08 -9.51 34.46
C SER A 307 2.84 -8.62 34.59
N SER A 308 1.75 -9.12 35.18
CA SER A 308 0.52 -8.36 35.45
C SER A 308 0.73 -7.33 36.55
N ASP A 309 1.48 -7.63 37.59
CA ASP A 309 1.83 -6.69 38.65
C ASP A 309 2.81 -5.63 38.12
N THR A 310 3.75 -6.03 37.26
CA THR A 310 4.57 -5.09 36.49
C THR A 310 3.72 -4.23 35.58
N LYS A 311 2.70 -4.80 34.91
CA LYS A 311 1.77 -4.08 34.06
C LYS A 311 0.91 -3.11 34.87
N LYS A 312 0.42 -3.48 36.06
CA LYS A 312 -0.29 -2.59 36.99
C LYS A 312 0.59 -1.43 37.49
N LEU A 313 1.89 -1.67 37.64
CA LEU A 313 2.88 -0.61 37.92
C LEU A 313 2.98 0.44 36.79
N PHE A 314 2.57 0.07 35.58
CA PHE A 314 2.56 0.90 34.37
C PHE A 314 1.16 1.07 33.76
N ASP A 315 0.10 0.70 34.48
CA ASP A 315 -1.29 0.82 34.03
C ASP A 315 -1.82 2.21 34.34
N ASP A 316 -2.84 2.61 33.60
CA ASP A 316 -3.40 3.95 33.53
C ASP A 316 -3.91 4.47 34.88
N THR A 317 -3.98 3.64 35.92
CA THR A 317 -4.27 4.09 37.30
C THR A 317 -3.22 5.09 37.81
N TYR A 318 -1.94 4.91 37.47
CA TYR A 318 -0.91 5.90 37.82
C TYR A 318 -1.00 7.14 36.92
N ALA A 319 -1.38 6.97 35.65
CA ALA A 319 -1.64 8.07 34.73
C ALA A 319 -2.87 8.90 35.15
N ASP A 320 -3.92 8.25 35.66
CA ASP A 320 -5.15 8.84 36.17
C ASP A 320 -4.91 9.54 37.51
N LEU A 321 -4.12 8.96 38.42
CA LEU A 321 -3.67 9.66 39.64
C LEU A 321 -2.79 10.88 39.31
N THR A 322 -1.96 10.78 38.27
CA THR A 322 -1.14 11.90 37.78
C THR A 322 -1.99 12.96 37.11
N LYS A 323 -3.05 12.56 36.38
CA LYS A 323 -4.03 13.45 35.76
C LYS A 323 -4.90 14.15 36.80
N ASP A 324 -5.35 13.45 37.84
CA ASP A 324 -6.06 14.01 38.99
C ASP A 324 -5.17 14.95 39.81
N ALA A 325 -3.87 14.65 39.94
CA ALA A 325 -2.91 15.57 40.55
C ALA A 325 -2.70 16.81 39.67
N LEU A 326 -2.60 16.64 38.35
CA LEU A 326 -2.43 17.73 37.38
C LEU A 326 -3.66 18.62 37.31
N ASP A 327 -4.86 18.07 37.38
CA ASP A 327 -6.12 18.83 37.33
C ASP A 327 -6.38 19.54 38.67
N ARG A 328 -5.97 18.96 39.81
CA ARG A 328 -5.89 19.69 41.09
C ARG A 328 -4.94 20.88 41.00
N TYR A 329 -3.79 20.70 40.35
CA TYR A 329 -2.79 21.77 40.17
C TYR A 329 -3.29 22.88 39.23
N LYS A 330 -3.95 22.54 38.12
CA LYS A 330 -4.58 23.51 37.21
C LYS A 330 -5.68 24.31 37.92
N LYS A 331 -6.57 23.63 38.65
CA LYS A 331 -7.64 24.30 39.41
C LYS A 331 -7.07 25.26 40.47
N HIS A 332 -5.96 24.90 41.09
CA HIS A 332 -5.24 25.77 42.00
C HIS A 332 -4.62 26.98 41.29
N LEU A 333 -4.04 26.79 40.10
CA LEU A 333 -3.45 27.85 39.28
C LEU A 333 -4.52 28.83 38.77
N ASP A 334 -5.67 28.33 38.31
CA ASP A 334 -6.80 29.15 37.86
C ASP A 334 -7.36 30.01 39.00
N THR A 335 -7.36 29.48 40.23
CA THR A 335 -7.73 30.25 41.43
C THR A 335 -6.76 31.42 41.63
N HIS A 336 -5.45 31.19 41.54
CA HIS A 336 -4.44 32.24 41.66
C HIS A 336 -4.48 33.25 40.51
N ILE A 337 -4.78 32.82 39.29
CA ILE A 337 -4.96 33.72 38.13
C ILE A 337 -6.17 34.61 38.37
N ASN A 338 -7.30 34.05 38.83
CA ASN A 338 -8.51 34.83 39.11
C ASN A 338 -8.31 35.83 40.26
N GLU A 339 -7.60 35.44 41.32
CA GLU A 339 -7.20 36.35 42.41
C GLU A 339 -6.25 37.45 41.92
N SER A 340 -5.30 37.12 41.05
CA SER A 340 -4.37 38.09 40.46
C SER A 340 -5.07 39.07 39.51
N VAL A 341 -6.02 38.59 38.71
CA VAL A 341 -6.85 39.43 37.83
C VAL A 341 -7.73 40.38 38.67
N LYS A 342 -8.28 39.90 39.79
CA LYS A 342 -9.04 40.73 40.72
C LYS A 342 -8.17 41.84 41.34
N LEU A 343 -6.99 41.48 41.85
CA LEU A 343 -6.00 42.44 42.37
C LEU A 343 -5.57 43.47 41.31
N THR A 344 -5.41 43.03 40.06
CA THR A 344 -5.04 43.91 38.95
C THR A 344 -6.18 44.86 38.58
N GLY A 345 -7.43 44.40 38.65
CA GLY A 345 -8.62 45.22 38.48
C GLY A 345 -8.74 46.31 39.56
N GLU A 346 -8.54 45.95 40.82
CA GLU A 346 -8.53 46.89 41.95
C GLU A 346 -7.40 47.93 41.81
N LEU A 347 -6.21 47.53 41.31
CA LEU A 347 -5.10 48.43 41.01
C LEU A 347 -5.38 49.40 39.85
N MET A 348 -6.03 48.93 38.80
CA MET A 348 -6.42 49.76 37.65
C MET A 348 -7.50 50.78 38.01
N GLU A 349 -8.39 50.44 38.94
CA GLU A 349 -9.42 51.34 39.45
C GLU A 349 -8.80 52.48 40.27
N ILE A 350 -7.77 52.18 41.07
CA ILE A 350 -6.96 53.18 41.78
C ILE A 350 -6.25 54.12 40.79
N TRP A 351 -5.56 53.58 39.77
CA TRP A 351 -4.88 54.42 38.77
C TRP A 351 -5.82 55.27 37.92
N SER A 352 -7.02 54.76 37.63
CA SER A 352 -8.02 55.53 36.88
C SER A 352 -8.59 56.69 37.69
N SER A 353 -8.62 56.57 39.02
CA SER A 353 -9.03 57.66 39.92
C SER A 353 -7.97 58.78 40.02
N GLU A 354 -6.69 58.46 39.85
CA GLU A 354 -5.58 59.43 39.88
C GLU A 354 -5.40 60.17 38.54
N ALA A 355 -5.71 59.53 37.41
CA ALA A 355 -5.54 60.13 36.07
C ALA A 355 -6.59 61.20 35.68
N ALA A 356 -7.58 61.48 36.54
CA ALA A 356 -8.65 62.45 36.26
C ALA A 356 -8.24 63.92 36.51
N ILE A 357 -7.02 64.19 36.97
CA ILE A 357 -6.52 65.55 37.27
C ILE A 357 -5.34 65.87 36.35
N GLU A 358 -5.61 66.23 35.09
CA GLU A 358 -4.88 67.29 34.35
C GLU A 358 -5.31 67.31 32.88
N LYS A 359 -5.73 68.48 32.38
CA LYS A 359 -5.94 68.76 30.96
C LYS A 359 -5.09 69.97 30.55
N PRO A 360 -4.45 69.95 29.37
CA PRO A 360 -4.17 71.17 28.62
C PRO A 360 -4.86 71.22 27.24
N LYS A 361 -5.09 72.46 26.80
CA LYS A 361 -5.90 72.95 25.66
C LYS A 361 -5.23 72.78 24.28
N PRO A 362 -6.01 72.81 23.16
CA PRO A 362 -5.48 72.67 21.80
C PRO A 362 -5.11 74.02 21.14
N LYS A 363 -4.20 73.98 20.15
CA LYS A 363 -3.86 75.07 19.20
C LYS A 363 -3.84 74.54 17.74
N PRO A 364 -3.93 75.43 16.73
CA PRO A 364 -4.70 75.20 15.51
C PRO A 364 -3.85 74.87 14.27
N ALA A 365 -4.55 74.38 13.24
CA ALA A 365 -4.04 73.89 11.95
C ALA A 365 -3.50 75.00 11.01
N PRO A 366 -2.61 74.66 10.06
CA PRO A 366 -2.27 75.52 8.92
C PRO A 366 -2.87 75.02 7.59
N ASP A 367 -3.05 76.00 6.70
CA ASP A 367 -3.71 76.02 5.38
C ASP A 367 -3.00 75.23 4.25
N PRO A 368 -3.71 74.94 3.13
CA PRO A 368 -3.24 74.03 2.07
C PRO A 368 -2.42 74.73 0.98
N ILE A 369 -1.44 74.00 0.44
CA ILE A 369 -0.58 74.40 -0.68
C ILE A 369 -1.12 73.77 -1.98
N GLU A 370 -1.34 74.59 -3.00
CA GLU A 370 -1.63 74.23 -4.40
C GLU A 370 -0.35 73.77 -5.12
N ASP A 371 -0.45 72.72 -5.96
CA ASP A 371 0.34 72.46 -7.18
C ASP A 371 -0.01 71.06 -7.76
N PRO A 372 0.36 70.69 -9.00
CA PRO A 372 -0.27 71.11 -10.26
C PRO A 372 -0.73 69.90 -11.11
N ASP A 373 -1.47 70.21 -12.17
CA ASP A 373 -1.98 69.33 -13.23
C ASP A 373 -0.90 68.43 -13.90
N PRO A 374 -1.14 67.11 -14.03
CA PRO A 374 -0.49 66.29 -15.05
C PRO A 374 -1.52 65.68 -16.02
N SER A 375 -1.42 66.17 -17.25
CA SER A 375 -1.85 65.57 -18.50
C SER A 375 -1.99 64.04 -18.52
N SER A 376 -3.18 63.59 -18.91
CA SER A 376 -3.57 62.20 -19.21
C SER A 376 -2.78 61.56 -20.37
N PRO A 377 -2.44 60.27 -20.26
CA PRO A 377 -2.38 59.35 -21.40
C PRO A 377 -3.67 58.51 -21.43
N SER A 378 -4.36 58.56 -22.57
CA SER A 378 -5.52 57.72 -22.89
C SER A 378 -5.05 56.35 -23.38
N ASP A 379 -5.10 55.33 -22.53
CA ASP A 379 -4.98 53.92 -22.92
C ASP A 379 -6.35 53.24 -22.73
N ASP A 380 -7.21 53.40 -23.73
CA ASP A 380 -8.43 52.59 -23.92
C ASP A 380 -8.05 51.30 -24.66
N GLU A 381 -7.50 50.30 -23.95
CA GLU A 381 -7.48 48.91 -24.44
C GLU A 381 -8.73 48.17 -23.94
N SER A 382 -9.87 48.55 -24.50
CA SER A 382 -11.11 47.77 -24.48
C SER A 382 -10.96 46.58 -25.43
N SER A 383 -10.20 45.56 -25.05
CA SER A 383 -10.20 44.28 -25.78
C SER A 383 -11.61 43.70 -25.77
N THR A 384 -12.17 43.50 -26.96
CA THR A 384 -13.51 42.96 -27.10
C THR A 384 -13.54 41.50 -26.68
N VAL A 385 -14.55 41.11 -25.91
CA VAL A 385 -14.69 39.75 -25.37
C VAL A 385 -14.77 38.76 -26.53
N GLY A 386 -13.72 37.97 -26.75
CA GLY A 386 -13.65 36.94 -27.80
C GLY A 386 -12.49 37.07 -28.78
N GLU A 387 -11.72 38.18 -28.77
CA GLU A 387 -10.58 38.39 -29.70
C GLU A 387 -9.56 37.24 -29.68
N LYS A 388 -9.32 36.65 -28.51
CA LYS A 388 -8.36 35.54 -28.39
C LYS A 388 -8.91 34.23 -28.97
N GLU A 389 -10.19 33.95 -28.78
CA GLU A 389 -10.84 32.80 -29.42
C GLU A 389 -10.87 32.98 -30.95
N GLU A 390 -11.01 34.21 -31.41
CA GLU A 390 -10.96 34.60 -32.82
C GLU A 390 -9.55 34.40 -33.42
N GLU A 391 -8.52 34.88 -32.73
CA GLU A 391 -7.12 34.65 -33.11
C GLU A 391 -6.81 33.15 -33.21
N ILE A 392 -7.17 32.38 -32.18
CA ILE A 392 -6.91 30.93 -32.15
C ILE A 392 -7.65 30.23 -33.28
N VAL A 393 -8.95 30.50 -33.47
CA VAL A 393 -9.70 29.83 -34.54
C VAL A 393 -9.11 30.16 -35.91
N SER A 394 -8.62 31.37 -36.15
CA SER A 394 -7.98 31.76 -37.42
C SER A 394 -6.62 31.09 -37.65
N ASN A 395 -5.89 30.78 -36.58
CA ASN A 395 -4.57 30.15 -36.61
C ASN A 395 -4.62 28.62 -36.61
N LEU A 396 -5.75 28.02 -36.25
CA LEU A 396 -5.95 26.58 -36.34
C LEU A 396 -6.06 26.18 -37.81
N GLY A 397 -4.99 25.63 -38.40
CA GLY A 397 -5.07 25.02 -39.74
C GLY A 397 -5.93 23.74 -39.74
N ASN A 398 -5.45 22.67 -40.38
CA ASN A 398 -6.07 21.37 -40.23
C ASN A 398 -5.79 20.82 -38.81
N ALA A 399 -6.72 21.04 -37.90
CA ALA A 399 -6.57 20.76 -36.46
C ALA A 399 -6.76 19.29 -36.09
N LEU A 400 -7.27 18.46 -37.00
CA LEU A 400 -7.65 17.07 -36.72
C LEU A 400 -6.86 16.06 -37.55
N LEU A 401 -6.57 14.91 -36.94
CA LEU A 401 -5.91 13.75 -37.55
C LEU A 401 -6.71 12.47 -37.26
N LYS A 402 -6.64 11.50 -38.18
CA LYS A 402 -7.20 10.15 -37.97
C LYS A 402 -6.53 9.43 -36.79
N ASN A 403 -7.32 8.70 -36.01
CA ASN A 403 -6.82 7.86 -34.90
C ASN A 403 -6.75 6.37 -35.30
N GLN A 404 -5.90 6.04 -36.28
CA GLN A 404 -5.78 4.66 -36.81
C GLN A 404 -5.27 3.62 -35.79
N GLY A 405 -4.77 4.04 -34.62
CA GLY A 405 -4.32 3.12 -33.58
C GLY A 405 -5.45 2.51 -32.74
N ASP A 406 -6.70 2.97 -32.89
CA ASP A 406 -7.84 2.38 -32.21
C ASP A 406 -8.26 1.08 -32.92
N LYS A 407 -8.32 -0.03 -32.18
CA LYS A 407 -8.73 -1.34 -32.70
C LYS A 407 -10.12 -1.34 -33.34
N ASN A 408 -10.98 -0.38 -33.01
CA ASN A 408 -12.32 -0.23 -33.57
C ASN A 408 -12.39 0.76 -34.73
N TYR A 409 -11.26 1.23 -35.27
CA TYR A 409 -11.25 2.27 -36.30
C TYR A 409 -12.08 1.89 -37.53
N SER A 410 -12.02 0.63 -37.96
CA SER A 410 -12.84 0.07 -39.05
C SER A 410 -14.33 0.31 -38.84
N LYS A 411 -14.83 -0.12 -37.68
CA LYS A 411 -16.21 0.01 -37.25
C LYS A 411 -16.64 1.48 -37.17
N MET A 412 -15.76 2.36 -36.71
CA MET A 412 -16.02 3.79 -36.66
C MET A 412 -16.14 4.41 -38.06
N VAL A 413 -15.34 3.96 -39.03
CA VAL A 413 -15.47 4.41 -40.43
C VAL A 413 -16.83 4.04 -40.99
N HIS A 414 -17.29 2.80 -40.79
CA HIS A 414 -18.65 2.38 -41.14
C HIS A 414 -19.73 3.28 -40.53
N TRP A 415 -19.63 3.54 -39.23
CA TRP A 415 -20.59 4.38 -38.50
C TRP A 415 -20.70 5.81 -39.03
N ILE A 416 -19.59 6.40 -39.49
CA ILE A 416 -19.59 7.72 -40.14
C ILE A 416 -20.27 7.64 -41.50
N LEU A 417 -19.95 6.64 -42.31
CA LEU A 417 -20.52 6.44 -43.64
C LEU A 417 -22.04 6.23 -43.59
N ASP A 418 -22.55 5.57 -42.54
CA ASP A 418 -23.97 5.35 -42.31
C ASP A 418 -24.75 6.64 -41.99
N GLY A 419 -24.05 7.73 -41.64
CA GLY A 419 -24.65 9.02 -41.29
C GLY A 419 -25.51 9.01 -40.02
N ASN A 420 -25.51 7.91 -39.25
CA ASN A 420 -26.32 7.73 -38.04
C ASN A 420 -25.58 8.07 -36.74
N HIS A 421 -24.40 8.67 -36.84
CA HIS A 421 -23.54 9.01 -35.71
C HIS A 421 -23.23 10.51 -35.68
N ASN A 422 -22.84 10.99 -34.51
CA ASN A 422 -22.36 12.36 -34.27
C ASN A 422 -20.92 12.31 -33.80
N LEU A 423 -20.17 13.37 -34.11
CA LEU A 423 -18.83 13.60 -33.57
C LEU A 423 -18.92 14.47 -32.32
N TRP A 424 -18.12 14.15 -31.30
CA TRP A 424 -18.11 14.86 -30.02
C TRP A 424 -16.69 15.15 -29.57
N TYR A 425 -16.37 16.42 -29.29
CA TYR A 425 -15.11 16.78 -28.66
C TYR A 425 -15.12 16.40 -27.18
N ASP A 426 -14.28 15.46 -26.77
CA ASP A 426 -14.12 15.10 -25.35
C ASP A 426 -13.08 16.01 -24.69
N ARG A 427 -13.53 16.87 -23.78
CA ARG A 427 -12.65 17.77 -23.02
C ARG A 427 -11.67 17.03 -22.11
N THR A 428 -11.93 15.79 -21.72
CA THR A 428 -11.03 15.02 -20.86
C THR A 428 -9.87 14.44 -21.67
N THR A 429 -10.17 13.73 -22.75
CA THR A 429 -9.14 13.07 -23.58
C THR A 429 -8.57 13.98 -24.67
N LYS A 430 -9.25 15.10 -24.97
CA LYS A 430 -8.96 16.00 -26.09
C LYS A 430 -9.06 15.31 -27.47
N HIS A 431 -9.82 14.23 -27.54
CA HIS A 431 -10.09 13.48 -28.77
C HIS A 431 -11.51 13.74 -29.27
N ILE A 432 -11.77 13.38 -30.52
CA ILE A 432 -13.11 13.40 -31.11
C ILE A 432 -13.70 12.00 -31.02
N LEU A 433 -14.73 11.86 -30.19
CA LEU A 433 -15.48 10.63 -30.03
C LEU A 433 -16.54 10.51 -31.13
N ILE A 434 -16.86 9.28 -31.52
CA ILE A 434 -18.03 8.97 -32.32
C ILE A 434 -19.09 8.28 -31.46
N ALA A 435 -20.34 8.70 -31.61
CA ALA A 435 -21.46 8.09 -30.91
C ALA A 435 -22.74 8.12 -31.74
N LYS A 436 -23.62 7.14 -31.54
CA LYS A 436 -24.91 7.07 -32.23
C LYS A 436 -25.73 8.33 -31.97
N LYS A 437 -26.45 8.83 -32.98
CA LYS A 437 -27.33 10.00 -32.85
C LYS A 437 -28.28 9.84 -31.65
N GLY A 438 -28.36 10.89 -30.84
CA GLY A 438 -29.13 10.92 -29.59
C GLY A 438 -28.38 10.43 -28.35
N ILE A 439 -27.19 9.84 -28.50
CA ILE A 439 -26.30 9.45 -27.40
C ILE A 439 -25.24 10.53 -27.22
N ILE A 440 -25.05 10.97 -25.97
CA ILE A 440 -23.99 11.90 -25.58
C ILE A 440 -22.87 11.07 -24.93
N PRO A 441 -21.71 10.86 -25.58
CA PRO A 441 -20.62 10.04 -25.06
C PRO A 441 -19.74 10.78 -24.04
N LEU A 442 -20.28 11.82 -23.40
CA LEU A 442 -19.55 12.74 -22.54
C LEU A 442 -20.17 12.78 -21.14
N GLY A 443 -19.33 13.12 -20.16
CA GLY A 443 -19.73 13.30 -18.75
C GLY A 443 -19.69 12.03 -17.91
N ASP A 444 -19.82 12.21 -16.59
CA ASP A 444 -19.68 11.14 -15.58
C ASP A 444 -20.76 10.07 -15.64
N SER A 445 -21.92 10.38 -16.23
CA SER A 445 -23.04 9.44 -16.32
C SER A 445 -22.97 8.52 -17.54
N TYR A 446 -22.04 8.76 -18.48
CA TYR A 446 -21.89 7.91 -19.65
C TYR A 446 -21.05 6.67 -19.29
N SER A 447 -21.71 5.51 -19.24
CA SER A 447 -21.11 4.21 -18.93
C SER A 447 -20.82 3.34 -20.17
N GLY A 448 -21.08 3.87 -21.37
CA GLY A 448 -20.84 3.15 -22.62
C GLY A 448 -19.38 3.22 -23.07
N ASP A 449 -19.03 2.40 -24.06
CA ASP A 449 -17.74 2.47 -24.72
C ASP A 449 -17.52 3.86 -25.35
N ARG A 450 -16.29 4.36 -25.29
CA ARG A 450 -15.85 5.58 -25.97
C ARG A 450 -15.00 5.19 -27.15
N TYR A 451 -15.45 5.56 -28.34
CA TYR A 451 -14.78 5.24 -29.59
C TYR A 451 -14.06 6.49 -30.10
N GLU A 452 -12.74 6.52 -29.99
CA GLU A 452 -11.92 7.69 -30.27
C GLU A 452 -11.54 7.76 -31.75
N PHE A 453 -12.32 8.51 -32.54
CA PHE A 453 -12.22 8.46 -33.99
C PHE A 453 -11.14 9.39 -34.57
N LEU A 454 -11.04 10.63 -34.07
CA LEU A 454 -10.04 11.61 -34.46
C LEU A 454 -9.31 12.17 -33.24
N LYS A 455 -8.11 12.71 -33.45
CA LYS A 455 -7.32 13.41 -32.42
C LYS A 455 -6.89 14.78 -32.91
N LEU A 456 -6.53 15.67 -31.98
CA LEU A 456 -5.94 16.95 -32.32
C LEU A 456 -4.53 16.77 -32.91
N THR A 457 -4.14 17.65 -33.84
CA THR A 457 -2.72 17.84 -34.16
C THR A 457 -1.98 18.38 -32.94
N ASN A 458 -0.67 18.18 -32.88
CA ASN A 458 0.15 18.73 -31.79
C ASN A 458 0.05 20.26 -31.71
N ASP A 459 -0.03 20.92 -32.86
CA ASP A 459 -0.18 22.37 -32.95
C ASP A 459 -1.54 22.82 -32.38
N ALA A 460 -2.64 22.21 -32.84
CA ALA A 460 -3.97 22.50 -32.31
C ALA A 460 -4.08 22.20 -30.81
N TYR A 461 -3.48 21.11 -30.35
CA TYR A 461 -3.43 20.77 -28.92
C TYR A 461 -2.71 21.87 -28.12
N ASN A 462 -1.56 22.35 -28.59
CA ASN A 462 -0.83 23.42 -27.90
C ASN A 462 -1.63 24.72 -27.88
N GLN A 463 -2.22 25.11 -29.02
CA GLN A 463 -3.03 26.31 -29.14
C GLN A 463 -4.32 26.26 -28.30
N LEU A 464 -4.94 25.10 -28.11
CA LEU A 464 -6.17 24.98 -27.31
C LEU A 464 -5.89 24.79 -25.81
N ILE A 465 -4.88 24.00 -25.46
CA ILE A 465 -4.71 23.48 -24.09
C ILE A 465 -3.59 24.18 -23.33
N LYS A 466 -2.49 24.57 -23.97
CA LYS A 466 -1.32 25.18 -23.28
C LYS A 466 -1.44 26.70 -23.15
N ASN A 467 -2.65 27.23 -23.02
CA ASN A 467 -2.89 28.64 -22.80
C ASN A 467 -2.85 29.00 -21.32
N ILE A 468 -2.14 30.08 -20.98
CA ILE A 468 -1.94 30.51 -19.59
C ILE A 468 -3.25 30.98 -18.92
N ASP A 469 -4.22 31.42 -19.72
CA ASP A 469 -5.47 32.01 -19.26
C ASP A 469 -6.65 31.00 -19.21
N GLY A 470 -6.37 29.71 -19.44
CA GLY A 470 -7.33 28.63 -19.31
C GLY A 470 -7.50 27.79 -20.58
N GLU A 471 -8.09 26.61 -20.40
CA GLU A 471 -8.32 25.66 -21.50
C GLU A 471 -9.44 26.12 -22.44
N ARG A 472 -9.21 25.92 -23.74
CA ARG A 472 -10.20 26.07 -24.82
C ARG A 472 -10.53 24.71 -25.41
N GLN A 473 -11.63 24.66 -26.15
CA GLN A 473 -12.07 23.46 -26.85
C GLN A 473 -12.69 23.78 -28.21
N LEU A 474 -12.72 22.78 -29.08
CA LEU A 474 -13.55 22.83 -30.27
C LEU A 474 -15.01 22.71 -29.88
N VAL A 475 -15.87 23.52 -30.48
CA VAL A 475 -17.31 23.52 -30.25
C VAL A 475 -18.07 23.50 -31.57
N ASN A 476 -19.34 23.10 -31.50
CA ASN A 476 -20.24 23.10 -32.65
C ASN A 476 -20.22 24.46 -33.38
N ALA A 477 -20.13 24.46 -34.70
CA ALA A 477 -20.04 25.72 -35.45
C ALA A 477 -21.39 26.44 -35.51
N THR A 478 -22.47 25.68 -35.74
CA THR A 478 -23.83 26.22 -35.92
C THR A 478 -24.57 26.54 -34.61
N LYS A 479 -24.29 25.77 -33.55
CA LYS A 479 -24.91 25.82 -32.22
C LYS A 479 -23.84 25.68 -31.13
N PRO A 480 -22.91 26.63 -31.02
CA PRO A 480 -21.73 26.51 -30.15
C PRO A 480 -22.06 26.46 -28.65
N THR A 481 -23.27 26.84 -28.26
CA THR A 481 -23.74 26.82 -26.87
C THR A 481 -25.12 26.20 -26.72
N TYR A 482 -25.44 25.73 -25.52
CA TYR A 482 -26.77 25.28 -25.14
C TYR A 482 -27.08 25.66 -23.68
N LYS A 483 -28.37 25.83 -23.36
CA LYS A 483 -28.81 26.13 -21.99
C LYS A 483 -29.02 24.84 -21.20
N LYS A 484 -28.54 24.81 -19.96
CA LYS A 484 -28.78 23.75 -18.98
C LYS A 484 -29.18 24.39 -17.64
N GLY A 485 -30.49 24.54 -17.43
CA GLY A 485 -31.01 25.39 -16.35
C GLY A 485 -30.70 26.85 -16.62
N GLU A 486 -30.16 27.56 -15.63
CA GLU A 486 -29.76 28.97 -15.74
C GLU A 486 -28.38 29.16 -16.39
N TYR A 487 -27.61 28.09 -16.57
CA TYR A 487 -26.27 28.14 -17.11
C TYR A 487 -26.24 27.91 -18.63
N THR A 488 -25.41 28.68 -19.33
CA THR A 488 -25.06 28.45 -20.74
C THR A 488 -23.78 27.61 -20.78
N ASN A 489 -23.81 26.48 -21.48
CA ASN A 489 -22.66 25.58 -21.66
C ASN A 489 -22.20 25.57 -23.12
N LEU A 490 -20.95 25.14 -23.35
CA LEU A 490 -20.40 24.91 -24.69
C LEU A 490 -20.91 23.58 -25.26
N SER A 491 -21.32 23.58 -26.53
CA SER A 491 -21.75 22.40 -27.26
C SER A 491 -20.54 21.68 -27.87
N ALA A 492 -20.24 20.48 -27.37
CA ALA A 492 -19.12 19.67 -27.84
C ALA A 492 -19.44 18.82 -29.09
N MET A 493 -20.70 18.77 -29.53
CA MET A 493 -21.09 18.00 -30.72
C MET A 493 -20.60 18.74 -31.97
N LEU A 494 -19.69 18.19 -32.77
CA LEU A 494 -19.12 18.90 -33.93
C LEU A 494 -19.97 18.70 -35.19
N ASP A 495 -19.99 19.72 -36.05
CA ASP A 495 -20.64 19.63 -37.36
C ASP A 495 -19.68 18.94 -38.34
N TYR A 496 -20.18 18.02 -39.16
CA TYR A 496 -19.35 17.33 -40.16
C TYR A 496 -20.11 17.02 -41.45
N LYS A 497 -19.37 16.88 -42.55
CA LYS A 497 -19.88 16.37 -43.84
C LYS A 497 -18.85 15.49 -44.53
N ILE A 498 -19.35 14.56 -45.33
CA ILE A 498 -18.55 13.65 -46.16
C ILE A 498 -18.46 14.25 -47.56
N LEU A 499 -17.24 14.37 -48.07
CA LEU A 499 -16.91 14.91 -49.39
C LEU A 499 -16.12 13.87 -50.19
N ASN A 500 -16.09 14.03 -51.51
CA ASN A 500 -15.25 13.24 -52.43
C ASN A 500 -15.32 11.72 -52.20
N LYS A 501 -16.50 11.20 -51.85
CA LYS A 501 -16.68 9.77 -51.61
C LYS A 501 -16.54 9.00 -52.93
N SER A 502 -15.61 8.06 -52.98
CA SER A 502 -15.50 7.06 -54.03
C SER A 502 -15.34 5.67 -53.44
N GLU A 503 -15.81 4.68 -54.19
CA GLU A 503 -15.75 3.27 -53.81
C GLU A 503 -15.10 2.51 -54.96
N PHE A 504 -14.14 1.66 -54.64
CA PHE A 504 -13.47 0.77 -55.58
C PHE A 504 -13.64 -0.66 -55.07
N THR A 505 -14.16 -1.55 -55.93
CA THR A 505 -14.28 -2.98 -55.60
C THR A 505 -13.18 -3.73 -56.30
N ASP A 506 -12.32 -4.42 -55.55
CA ASP A 506 -11.38 -5.38 -56.09
C ASP A 506 -12.08 -6.74 -56.23
N GLU A 507 -12.36 -7.13 -57.47
CA GLU A 507 -13.04 -8.38 -57.78
C GLU A 507 -12.24 -9.61 -57.35
N ASN A 508 -10.90 -9.52 -57.26
CA ASN A 508 -10.05 -10.67 -56.93
C ASN A 508 -10.08 -10.99 -55.43
N THR A 509 -10.12 -9.97 -54.59
CA THR A 509 -10.14 -10.11 -53.12
C THR A 509 -11.55 -10.03 -52.55
N SER A 510 -12.54 -9.71 -53.39
CA SER A 510 -13.89 -9.35 -52.92
C SER A 510 -13.87 -8.23 -51.86
N SER A 511 -12.91 -7.31 -51.95
CA SER A 511 -12.81 -6.18 -51.02
C SER A 511 -13.33 -4.89 -51.64
N VAL A 512 -13.96 -4.03 -50.83
CA VAL A 512 -14.41 -2.70 -51.22
C VAL A 512 -13.57 -1.65 -50.49
N THR A 513 -12.75 -0.93 -51.22
CA THR A 513 -12.04 0.25 -50.70
C THR A 513 -12.91 1.48 -50.86
N VAL A 514 -13.19 2.15 -49.74
CA VAL A 514 -13.91 3.43 -49.72
C VAL A 514 -12.94 4.53 -49.34
N THR A 515 -12.88 5.55 -50.18
CA THR A 515 -12.11 6.77 -49.95
C THR A 515 -13.06 7.95 -49.83
N PHE A 516 -12.88 8.82 -48.83
CA PHE A 516 -13.65 10.05 -48.69
C PHE A 516 -12.89 11.09 -47.87
N ASP A 517 -13.27 12.34 -48.02
CA ASP A 517 -12.80 13.43 -47.19
C ASP A 517 -13.86 13.76 -46.13
N LEU A 518 -13.49 13.70 -44.87
CA LEU A 518 -14.33 14.12 -43.75
C LEU A 518 -14.02 15.58 -43.43
N GLU A 519 -14.93 16.50 -43.75
CA GLU A 519 -14.82 17.90 -43.35
C GLU A 519 -15.56 18.09 -42.02
N VAL A 520 -14.83 18.51 -40.97
CA VAL A 520 -15.38 18.84 -39.64
C VAL A 520 -15.29 20.35 -39.45
N THR A 521 -16.43 20.99 -39.26
CA THR A 521 -16.53 22.44 -39.04
C THR A 521 -16.71 22.73 -37.55
N TYR A 522 -15.95 23.69 -37.03
CA TYR A 522 -15.94 24.01 -35.60
C TYR A 522 -15.69 25.49 -35.34
N LYS A 523 -16.04 25.91 -34.12
CA LYS A 523 -15.61 27.16 -33.49
C LYS A 523 -14.69 26.85 -32.31
N VAL A 524 -14.03 27.87 -31.77
CA VAL A 524 -13.25 27.74 -30.53
C VAL A 524 -14.03 28.36 -29.39
N GLY A 525 -14.19 27.61 -28.29
CA GLY A 525 -14.91 28.06 -27.10
C GLY A 525 -14.09 27.95 -25.83
N LYS A 526 -14.26 28.93 -24.93
CA LYS A 526 -13.71 28.94 -23.57
C LYS A 526 -14.85 28.94 -22.56
N PHE A 527 -14.78 27.99 -21.61
CA PHE A 527 -15.74 27.95 -20.51
C PHE A 527 -15.39 29.04 -19.48
N VAL A 528 -16.40 29.78 -19.04
CA VAL A 528 -16.26 30.80 -17.99
C VAL A 528 -17.08 30.36 -16.78
N PHE A 529 -16.43 30.16 -15.63
CA PHE A 529 -17.12 29.78 -14.41
C PHE A 529 -18.08 30.89 -13.97
N ASN A 530 -19.36 30.56 -13.75
CA ASN A 530 -20.44 31.51 -13.44
C ASN A 530 -20.69 32.60 -14.50
N GLY A 531 -20.19 32.41 -15.73
CA GLY A 531 -20.38 33.35 -16.83
C GLY A 531 -20.97 32.70 -18.08
N SER A 532 -21.27 33.53 -19.08
CA SER A 532 -21.53 33.00 -20.42
C SER A 532 -20.21 32.53 -21.04
N PRO A 533 -20.17 31.36 -21.69
CA PRO A 533 -18.99 30.93 -22.42
C PRO A 533 -18.60 31.95 -23.50
N ILE A 534 -17.31 32.08 -23.74
CA ILE A 534 -16.76 32.90 -24.82
C ILE A 534 -16.55 31.98 -26.03
N VAL A 535 -16.99 32.41 -27.21
CA VAL A 535 -16.91 31.63 -28.45
C VAL A 535 -16.46 32.53 -29.58
N SER A 536 -15.59 32.03 -30.45
CA SER A 536 -15.19 32.73 -31.67
C SER A 536 -16.37 33.08 -32.57
N GLU A 537 -16.29 34.24 -33.24
CA GLU A 537 -17.28 34.64 -34.24
C GLU A 537 -17.07 33.87 -35.53
N SER A 538 -15.82 33.72 -35.97
CA SER A 538 -15.48 32.88 -37.11
C SER A 538 -15.50 31.39 -36.76
N GLU A 539 -15.85 30.60 -37.76
CA GLU A 539 -15.66 29.16 -37.79
C GLU A 539 -14.40 28.79 -38.59
N ASN A 540 -13.88 27.60 -38.33
CA ASN A 540 -12.84 26.99 -39.15
C ASN A 540 -13.19 25.52 -39.41
N LYS A 541 -12.41 24.85 -40.24
CA LYS A 541 -12.67 23.50 -40.72
C LYS A 541 -11.39 22.68 -40.80
N SER A 542 -11.51 21.40 -40.45
CA SER A 542 -10.49 20.38 -40.67
C SER A 542 -10.99 19.40 -41.72
N THR A 543 -10.14 19.03 -42.67
CA THR A 543 -10.46 18.04 -43.70
C THR A 543 -9.55 16.84 -43.54
N ILE A 544 -10.12 15.65 -43.32
CA ILE A 544 -9.39 14.42 -43.05
C ILE A 544 -9.69 13.43 -44.18
N SER A 545 -8.69 13.08 -44.98
CA SER A 545 -8.82 12.03 -45.99
C SER A 545 -8.77 10.65 -45.33
N ILE A 546 -9.82 9.86 -45.55
CA ILE A 546 -10.00 8.52 -45.00
C ILE A 546 -10.06 7.55 -46.19
N GLU A 547 -9.22 6.53 -46.13
CA GLU A 547 -9.22 5.38 -47.04
C GLU A 547 -9.31 4.13 -46.16
N TYR A 548 -10.27 3.27 -46.47
CA TYR A 548 -10.50 2.05 -45.73
C TYR A 548 -11.02 0.93 -46.64
N THR A 549 -10.50 -0.28 -46.48
CA THR A 549 -10.87 -1.45 -47.28
C THR A 549 -11.68 -2.44 -46.44
N PHE A 550 -12.90 -2.73 -46.88
CA PHE A 550 -13.81 -3.70 -46.28
C PHE A 550 -13.72 -5.03 -47.03
N THR A 551 -13.62 -6.17 -46.35
CA THR A 551 -13.70 -7.49 -47.00
C THR A 551 -15.15 -8.01 -46.94
N LYS A 552 -15.63 -8.61 -48.06
CA LYS A 552 -17.05 -8.97 -48.25
C LYS A 552 -17.51 -10.16 -47.40
N ASP A 553 -16.58 -10.90 -46.82
CA ASP A 553 -16.87 -11.99 -45.88
C ASP A 553 -17.47 -11.49 -44.56
N GLY A 554 -17.37 -10.20 -44.21
CA GLY A 554 -18.02 -9.63 -43.02
C GLY A 554 -17.54 -10.25 -41.70
N THR A 555 -16.60 -11.19 -41.77
CA THR A 555 -15.64 -11.50 -40.74
C THR A 555 -14.62 -10.37 -40.80
N ASP A 556 -14.95 -9.25 -40.14
CA ASP A 556 -13.90 -8.39 -39.62
C ASP A 556 -12.98 -9.34 -38.84
N ASP A 557 -11.80 -9.61 -39.38
CA ASP A 557 -10.79 -10.43 -38.72
C ASP A 557 -10.63 -9.89 -37.29
N GLU A 558 -11.22 -10.59 -36.31
CA GLU A 558 -10.54 -10.76 -35.05
C GLU A 558 -9.16 -11.25 -35.47
N ILE A 559 -8.15 -10.43 -35.20
CA ILE A 559 -6.75 -10.80 -35.40
C ILE A 559 -6.52 -11.96 -34.42
N ASP A 560 -6.91 -13.16 -34.83
CA ASP A 560 -6.48 -14.39 -34.23
C ASP A 560 -4.98 -14.46 -34.53
N GLU A 561 -4.21 -14.54 -33.44
CA GLU A 561 -2.78 -14.78 -33.50
C GLU A 561 -2.48 -15.93 -34.48
N PRO A 562 -1.39 -15.86 -35.27
CA PRO A 562 -1.08 -16.88 -36.24
C PRO A 562 -0.94 -18.23 -35.52
N GLN A 563 -1.92 -19.12 -35.74
CA GLN A 563 -1.79 -20.53 -35.41
C GLN A 563 -0.59 -21.10 -36.20
N PRO A 564 0.29 -21.88 -35.58
CA PRO A 564 1.39 -22.52 -36.28
C PRO A 564 0.81 -23.51 -37.29
N ASP A 565 1.31 -23.35 -38.52
CA ASP A 565 1.10 -24.19 -39.70
C ASP A 565 1.24 -25.68 -39.33
N ASP A 566 0.11 -26.39 -39.23
CA ASP A 566 0.08 -27.83 -39.01
C ASP A 566 0.19 -28.52 -40.39
N GLY A 567 1.41 -28.96 -40.69
CA GLY A 567 1.77 -29.57 -41.96
C GLY A 567 0.90 -30.80 -42.27
N ASN A 568 0.13 -30.68 -43.35
CA ASN A 568 -0.66 -31.76 -43.93
C ASN A 568 0.27 -32.84 -44.50
N GLU A 569 0.40 -33.98 -43.81
CA GLU A 569 0.96 -35.21 -44.36
C GLU A 569 -0.06 -35.86 -45.32
N GLU A 570 0.35 -35.98 -46.59
CA GLU A 570 -0.37 -36.72 -47.63
C GLU A 570 -0.49 -38.21 -47.25
N THR A 571 -1.72 -38.72 -47.24
CA THR A 571 -1.99 -40.16 -47.22
C THR A 571 -2.16 -40.69 -48.65
N PRO A 572 -1.50 -41.80 -49.04
CA PRO A 572 -1.82 -42.52 -50.27
C PRO A 572 -2.94 -43.55 -50.06
N PRO A 573 -3.55 -44.07 -51.14
CA PRO A 573 -4.91 -44.57 -51.11
C PRO A 573 -5.03 -46.01 -50.61
N ASN A 574 -6.14 -46.24 -49.90
CA ASN A 574 -6.63 -47.52 -49.43
C ASN A 574 -7.31 -48.27 -50.60
N ASP A 575 -6.80 -49.45 -50.96
CA ASP A 575 -7.46 -50.38 -51.87
C ASP A 575 -7.89 -51.62 -51.09
N GLY A 576 -9.09 -52.10 -51.41
CA GLY A 576 -9.90 -52.89 -50.49
C GLY A 576 -9.74 -54.40 -50.55
N THR A 577 -10.51 -54.99 -49.61
CA THR A 577 -11.17 -56.32 -49.62
C THR A 577 -10.44 -57.51 -48.95
N PRO A 578 -11.17 -58.35 -48.18
CA PRO A 578 -10.66 -59.41 -47.29
C PRO A 578 -10.97 -60.80 -47.90
N PRO A 579 -11.19 -61.92 -47.16
CA PRO A 579 -10.64 -62.49 -45.91
C PRO A 579 -10.08 -63.93 -46.13
N ARG A 580 -9.39 -64.53 -45.13
CA ARG A 580 -9.57 -65.95 -44.70
C ARG A 580 -8.50 -66.42 -43.70
N ASN A 581 -8.97 -67.04 -42.61
CA ASN A 581 -8.60 -68.35 -42.01
C ASN A 581 -7.15 -68.83 -42.19
N ASP A 582 -6.41 -69.34 -41.20
CA ASP A 582 -6.76 -70.38 -40.21
C ASP A 582 -5.69 -70.48 -39.10
N ASP A 583 -6.06 -71.17 -38.01
CA ASP A 583 -5.27 -71.91 -37.01
C ASP A 583 -3.72 -72.00 -37.15
N SER A 584 -2.98 -71.74 -36.05
CA SER A 584 -2.38 -72.83 -35.25
C SER A 584 -1.62 -72.32 -34.00
N SER A 585 -2.02 -72.85 -32.84
CA SER A 585 -1.23 -73.36 -31.70
C SER A 585 0.17 -72.81 -31.33
N SER A 586 0.25 -72.46 -30.03
CA SER A 586 1.29 -72.83 -29.04
C SER A 586 2.20 -71.72 -28.48
N PRO A 587 2.61 -71.86 -27.20
CA PRO A 587 2.85 -70.75 -26.28
C PRO A 587 4.33 -70.43 -26.12
N SER A 588 4.63 -69.17 -25.84
CA SER A 588 5.91 -68.77 -25.27
C SER A 588 5.69 -67.57 -24.36
N ASP A 589 5.89 -67.82 -23.07
CA ASP A 589 6.18 -66.81 -22.07
C ASP A 589 7.37 -65.97 -22.54
N ASP A 590 7.17 -64.65 -22.65
CA ASP A 590 8.28 -63.70 -22.59
C ASP A 590 7.77 -62.39 -21.98
N ASP A 591 8.10 -62.22 -20.71
CA ASP A 591 7.99 -60.99 -19.95
C ASP A 591 8.92 -59.94 -20.57
N SER A 592 8.35 -59.00 -21.33
CA SER A 592 8.97 -57.69 -21.53
C SER A 592 8.05 -56.62 -20.97
N GLU A 593 8.21 -56.32 -19.67
CA GLU A 593 7.70 -55.10 -19.07
C GLU A 593 8.19 -53.90 -19.88
N THR A 594 7.25 -53.27 -20.58
CA THR A 594 7.47 -51.97 -21.20
C THR A 594 7.62 -50.95 -20.08
N PRO A 595 8.65 -50.10 -20.09
CA PRO A 595 8.82 -49.08 -19.06
C PRO A 595 7.60 -48.16 -19.06
N PRO A 596 7.11 -47.72 -17.89
CA PRO A 596 5.91 -46.89 -17.81
C PRO A 596 6.13 -45.65 -18.66
N SER A 597 5.22 -45.44 -19.61
CA SER A 597 5.17 -44.25 -20.44
C SER A 597 5.27 -43.02 -19.54
N ASN A 598 6.31 -42.22 -19.74
CA ASN A 598 6.48 -40.95 -19.04
C ASN A 598 5.16 -40.17 -19.08
N PRO A 599 4.73 -39.56 -17.96
CA PRO A 599 3.56 -38.68 -17.99
C PRO A 599 3.79 -37.59 -19.04
N PRO A 600 2.74 -37.11 -19.72
CA PRO A 600 2.88 -36.08 -20.74
C PRO A 600 3.63 -34.92 -20.12
N THR A 601 4.81 -34.61 -20.64
CA THR A 601 5.47 -33.34 -20.36
C THR A 601 4.59 -32.28 -21.01
N ASP A 602 3.68 -31.72 -20.21
CA ASP A 602 2.96 -30.50 -20.55
C ASP A 602 4.01 -29.47 -20.96
N ASN A 603 4.09 -29.25 -22.28
CA ASN A 603 4.90 -28.21 -22.88
C ASN A 603 4.22 -26.89 -22.47
N ILE A 604 4.47 -26.46 -21.23
CA ILE A 604 4.17 -25.12 -20.77
C ILE A 604 4.99 -24.23 -21.70
N SER A 605 4.34 -23.67 -22.72
CA SER A 605 4.88 -22.60 -23.54
C SER A 605 5.35 -21.52 -22.57
N LEU A 606 6.66 -21.51 -22.26
CA LEU A 606 7.33 -20.54 -21.39
C LEU A 606 7.49 -19.20 -22.13
N GLY A 607 6.42 -18.79 -22.81
CA GLY A 607 6.39 -17.93 -23.97
C GLY A 607 7.01 -16.54 -23.75
N ASN A 608 7.84 -16.19 -24.72
CA ASN A 608 8.11 -14.84 -25.23
C ASN A 608 8.84 -13.82 -24.33
N GLY A 609 9.30 -14.22 -23.14
CA GLY A 609 9.98 -13.28 -22.23
C GLY A 609 9.03 -12.21 -21.70
N GLU A 610 7.75 -12.53 -21.59
CA GLU A 610 6.72 -11.62 -21.08
C GLU A 610 6.28 -12.02 -19.67
N PHE A 611 5.86 -11.03 -18.90
CA PHE A 611 5.22 -11.28 -17.61
C PHE A 611 4.08 -10.28 -17.35
N LYS A 612 3.04 -10.77 -16.67
CA LYS A 612 1.90 -9.96 -16.24
C LYS A 612 1.98 -9.63 -14.75
N LEU A 613 2.05 -8.33 -14.44
CA LEU A 613 2.02 -7.75 -13.10
C LEU A 613 0.60 -7.27 -12.77
N GLY A 614 0.11 -7.58 -11.58
CA GLY A 614 -1.16 -7.08 -11.06
C GLY A 614 -1.06 -6.50 -9.65
N HIS A 615 -2.00 -5.62 -9.33
CA HIS A 615 -2.30 -5.18 -7.96
C HIS A 615 -3.80 -5.28 -7.71
N TRP A 616 -4.19 -5.70 -6.50
CA TRP A 616 -5.59 -5.70 -6.07
C TRP A 616 -5.73 -5.43 -4.56
N ASN A 617 -6.42 -4.35 -4.19
CA ASN A 617 -7.00 -4.21 -2.85
C ASN A 617 -8.19 -5.17 -2.72
N ILE A 618 -8.10 -6.13 -1.80
CA ILE A 618 -9.09 -7.20 -1.61
C ILE A 618 -9.92 -7.03 -0.34
N LEU A 619 -10.10 -5.81 0.16
CA LEU A 619 -11.02 -5.38 1.23
C LEU A 619 -11.14 -6.34 2.42
N LYS A 620 -10.43 -6.07 3.52
CA LYS A 620 -10.50 -6.82 4.79
C LYS A 620 -10.41 -8.34 4.64
N PHE A 621 -9.45 -8.83 3.87
CA PHE A 621 -9.32 -10.26 3.60
C PHE A 621 -8.70 -11.03 4.79
N THR A 622 -9.39 -12.06 5.26
CA THR A 622 -8.96 -12.94 6.36
C THR A 622 -8.75 -14.39 5.91
N GLY A 623 -9.36 -14.80 4.79
CA GLY A 623 -9.23 -16.15 4.21
C GLY A 623 -9.75 -17.30 5.07
N ASN A 624 -10.49 -17.01 6.15
CA ASN A 624 -11.19 -17.97 7.01
C ASN A 624 -12.48 -18.49 6.36
N ASP A 625 -13.15 -19.44 7.03
CA ASP A 625 -14.31 -20.16 6.48
C ASP A 625 -15.48 -19.25 6.05
N ASN A 626 -15.69 -18.13 6.74
CA ASN A 626 -16.74 -17.17 6.36
C ASN A 626 -16.39 -16.37 5.09
N GLN A 627 -15.15 -16.44 4.62
CA GLN A 627 -14.67 -15.84 3.37
C GLN A 627 -14.27 -16.90 2.31
N LYS A 628 -14.61 -18.18 2.51
CA LYS A 628 -14.24 -19.26 1.57
C LYS A 628 -14.67 -18.99 0.12
N ASP A 629 -15.85 -18.41 -0.08
CA ASP A 629 -16.36 -18.09 -1.41
C ASP A 629 -15.60 -16.90 -2.01
N LYS A 630 -15.27 -15.89 -1.21
CA LYS A 630 -14.41 -14.77 -1.62
C LYS A 630 -13.02 -15.25 -2.02
N THR A 631 -12.41 -16.14 -1.23
CA THR A 631 -11.13 -16.79 -1.54
C THR A 631 -11.17 -17.45 -2.92
N LYS A 632 -12.21 -18.25 -3.20
CA LYS A 632 -12.39 -18.92 -4.50
C LYS A 632 -12.59 -17.94 -5.64
N ARG A 633 -13.40 -16.88 -5.46
CA ARG A 633 -13.61 -15.86 -6.50
C ARG A 633 -12.33 -15.11 -6.85
N ILE A 634 -11.54 -14.72 -5.83
CA ILE A 634 -10.23 -14.10 -6.04
C ILE A 634 -9.32 -15.07 -6.82
N ALA A 635 -9.22 -16.33 -6.39
CA ALA A 635 -8.41 -17.33 -7.09
C ALA A 635 -8.85 -17.55 -8.55
N LEU A 636 -10.16 -17.64 -8.82
CA LEU A 636 -10.70 -17.82 -10.17
C LEU A 636 -10.39 -16.65 -11.09
N LEU A 637 -10.53 -15.41 -10.61
CA LEU A 637 -10.21 -14.22 -11.40
C LEU A 637 -8.70 -14.10 -11.62
N SER A 638 -7.89 -14.33 -10.58
CA SER A 638 -6.43 -14.27 -10.68
C SER A 638 -5.87 -15.32 -11.64
N GLU A 639 -6.44 -16.53 -11.64
CA GLU A 639 -6.05 -17.57 -12.60
C GLU A 639 -6.54 -17.22 -14.00
N LYS A 640 -7.81 -16.82 -14.19
CA LYS A 640 -8.33 -16.42 -15.52
C LYS A 640 -7.48 -15.32 -16.15
N GLU A 641 -6.98 -14.38 -15.35
CA GLU A 641 -6.11 -13.29 -15.78
C GLU A 641 -4.66 -13.74 -16.08
N LYS A 642 -4.25 -14.92 -15.57
CA LYS A 642 -2.90 -15.50 -15.70
C LYS A 642 -1.81 -14.56 -15.17
N PHE A 643 -2.01 -13.99 -13.98
CA PHE A 643 -0.97 -13.17 -13.36
C PHE A 643 0.32 -13.96 -13.15
N ASP A 644 1.47 -13.35 -13.41
CA ASP A 644 2.76 -13.91 -13.04
C ASP A 644 3.28 -13.33 -11.71
N ILE A 645 2.92 -12.08 -11.41
CA ILE A 645 3.11 -11.42 -10.13
C ILE A 645 1.80 -10.69 -9.78
N LEU A 646 1.26 -10.93 -8.60
CA LEU A 646 0.06 -10.26 -8.09
C LEU A 646 0.30 -9.79 -6.65
N GLY A 647 0.28 -8.48 -6.45
CA GLY A 647 0.26 -7.87 -5.13
C GLY A 647 -1.16 -7.72 -4.59
N LEU A 648 -1.36 -8.13 -3.34
CA LEU A 648 -2.63 -8.04 -2.62
C LEU A 648 -2.46 -7.17 -1.39
N THR A 649 -3.36 -6.20 -1.24
CA THR A 649 -3.45 -5.29 -0.09
C THR A 649 -4.74 -5.51 0.70
N GLU A 650 -4.86 -4.91 1.88
CA GLU A 650 -5.92 -5.18 2.86
C GLU A 650 -6.01 -6.64 3.37
N VAL A 651 -4.87 -7.32 3.43
CA VAL A 651 -4.77 -8.66 4.04
C VAL A 651 -4.75 -8.51 5.57
N LYS A 652 -5.86 -8.84 6.22
CA LYS A 652 -6.00 -8.81 7.68
C LYS A 652 -5.46 -10.07 8.37
N ASN A 653 -5.36 -11.18 7.65
CA ASN A 653 -4.74 -12.43 8.13
C ASN A 653 -3.74 -12.98 7.09
N PRO A 654 -2.43 -12.82 7.32
CA PRO A 654 -1.39 -13.32 6.41
C PRO A 654 -1.54 -14.81 6.04
N ASN A 655 -1.96 -15.65 6.99
CA ASN A 655 -2.12 -17.09 6.77
C ASN A 655 -3.29 -17.41 5.83
N GLY A 656 -4.28 -16.51 5.71
CA GLY A 656 -5.42 -16.67 4.81
C GLY A 656 -5.03 -16.65 3.33
N VAL A 657 -3.90 -16.03 2.98
CA VAL A 657 -3.39 -15.95 1.59
C VAL A 657 -3.09 -17.33 1.03
N LYS A 658 -2.63 -18.26 1.89
CA LYS A 658 -2.40 -19.66 1.52
C LYS A 658 -3.63 -20.26 0.83
N ASN A 659 -4.83 -19.93 1.33
CA ASN A 659 -6.06 -20.49 0.80
C ASN A 659 -6.37 -19.96 -0.61
N ILE A 660 -5.97 -18.72 -0.95
CA ILE A 660 -6.08 -18.21 -2.33
C ILE A 660 -5.15 -19.01 -3.23
N VAL A 661 -3.89 -19.17 -2.83
CA VAL A 661 -2.86 -19.86 -3.62
C VAL A 661 -3.18 -21.35 -3.80
N ASP A 662 -3.68 -22.01 -2.76
CA ASP A 662 -4.13 -23.40 -2.83
C ASP A 662 -5.28 -23.54 -3.84
N GLU A 663 -6.25 -22.62 -3.86
CA GLU A 663 -7.33 -22.62 -4.86
C GLU A 663 -6.81 -22.31 -6.27
N MET A 664 -5.90 -21.34 -6.44
CA MET A 664 -5.26 -21.07 -7.74
C MET A 664 -4.51 -22.30 -8.27
N ASN A 665 -3.79 -23.01 -7.40
CA ASN A 665 -3.04 -24.21 -7.77
C ASN A 665 -3.91 -25.42 -8.10
N LYS A 666 -5.17 -25.46 -7.63
CA LYS A 666 -6.17 -26.45 -8.09
C LYS A 666 -6.70 -26.14 -9.48
N LEU A 667 -6.67 -24.86 -9.88
CA LEU A 667 -7.19 -24.37 -11.16
C LEU A 667 -6.11 -24.40 -12.25
N SER A 668 -4.86 -24.15 -11.89
CA SER A 668 -3.72 -24.19 -12.81
C SER A 668 -3.20 -25.61 -13.01
N PRO A 669 -2.76 -26.01 -14.22
CA PRO A 669 -1.95 -27.21 -14.38
C PRO A 669 -0.66 -27.05 -13.56
N SER A 670 -0.23 -28.09 -12.86
CA SER A 670 1.10 -28.22 -12.23
C SER A 670 1.46 -27.31 -11.02
N ASN A 671 0.51 -26.89 -10.17
CA ASN A 671 0.84 -26.18 -8.91
C ASN A 671 1.72 -24.93 -9.17
N MET A 672 1.29 -24.08 -10.10
CA MET A 672 2.09 -23.01 -10.72
C MET A 672 2.50 -21.88 -9.76
N TYR A 673 1.72 -21.66 -8.70
CA TYR A 673 1.78 -20.46 -7.87
C TYR A 673 2.40 -20.72 -6.50
N SER A 674 3.08 -19.70 -6.00
CA SER A 674 3.60 -19.59 -4.64
C SER A 674 3.35 -18.17 -4.12
N TYR A 675 3.63 -17.91 -2.85
CA TYR A 675 3.45 -16.58 -2.26
C TYR A 675 4.50 -16.24 -1.22
N ILE A 676 4.67 -14.94 -1.00
CA ILE A 676 5.38 -14.35 0.13
C ILE A 676 4.46 -13.29 0.73
N VAL A 677 4.40 -13.20 2.06
CA VAL A 677 3.53 -12.26 2.76
C VAL A 677 4.31 -11.52 3.83
N SER A 678 4.04 -10.22 3.99
CA SER A 678 4.60 -9.42 5.07
C SER A 678 3.99 -9.82 6.41
N ASN A 679 4.61 -9.37 7.50
CA ASN A 679 3.88 -9.32 8.76
C ASN A 679 2.74 -8.30 8.66
N LYS A 680 1.77 -8.44 9.56
CA LYS A 680 0.72 -7.45 9.74
C LYS A 680 1.30 -6.24 10.47
N GLU A 681 1.48 -5.14 9.75
CA GLU A 681 2.27 -4.00 10.21
C GLU A 681 1.50 -2.68 10.03
N LYS A 682 1.92 -1.68 10.81
CA LYS A 682 1.41 -0.31 10.76
C LYS A 682 2.47 0.65 11.29
N GLY A 683 2.30 1.93 10.99
CA GLY A 683 3.00 2.98 11.71
C GLY A 683 2.68 2.98 13.22
N SER A 684 3.64 3.43 14.02
CA SER A 684 3.53 3.62 15.47
C SER A 684 2.37 4.52 15.90
N MET A 685 2.07 5.61 15.18
CA MET A 685 1.01 6.58 15.49
C MET A 685 -0.39 6.10 15.10
N PHE A 686 -0.49 5.06 14.27
CA PHE A 686 -1.76 4.57 13.76
C PHE A 686 -2.40 3.56 14.73
N ASN A 687 -3.73 3.47 14.76
CA ASN A 687 -4.43 2.56 15.65
C ASN A 687 -4.21 1.09 15.27
N ARG A 688 -4.35 0.18 16.25
CA ARG A 688 -4.17 -1.27 16.04
C ARG A 688 -5.06 -1.83 14.92
N GLY A 689 -6.23 -1.25 14.63
CA GLY A 689 -7.10 -1.73 13.54
C GLY A 689 -6.60 -1.42 12.12
N SER A 690 -5.62 -0.53 11.99
CA SER A 690 -5.01 -0.10 10.72
C SER A 690 -3.91 -1.04 10.24
N ASP A 691 -3.56 -2.04 11.04
CA ASP A 691 -2.56 -3.05 10.72
C ASP A 691 -3.04 -3.94 9.57
N GLU A 692 -2.19 -4.10 8.57
CA GLU A 692 -2.46 -4.90 7.38
C GLU A 692 -1.17 -5.57 6.94
N ALA A 693 -1.32 -6.69 6.25
CA ALA A 693 -0.24 -7.31 5.53
C ALA A 693 -0.38 -7.04 4.03
N VAL A 694 0.76 -7.13 3.35
CA VAL A 694 0.87 -7.12 1.91
C VAL A 694 1.31 -8.51 1.49
N ALA A 695 0.61 -9.10 0.52
CA ALA A 695 0.97 -10.40 -0.03
C ALA A 695 1.36 -10.30 -1.49
N ILE A 696 2.35 -11.09 -1.90
CA ILE A 696 2.80 -11.20 -3.29
C ILE A 696 2.65 -12.66 -3.69
N ILE A 697 1.68 -12.93 -4.58
CA ILE A 697 1.51 -14.22 -5.25
C ILE A 697 2.33 -14.18 -6.54
N TYR A 698 3.07 -15.24 -6.82
CA TYR A 698 3.93 -15.30 -8.01
C TYR A 698 3.91 -16.67 -8.69
N ASN A 699 4.07 -16.67 -10.00
CA ASN A 699 4.29 -17.85 -10.81
C ASN A 699 5.71 -18.38 -10.55
N LYS A 700 5.81 -19.49 -9.82
CA LYS A 700 7.10 -20.04 -9.36
C LYS A 700 7.90 -20.71 -10.47
N HIS A 701 7.32 -20.90 -11.66
CA HIS A 701 8.03 -21.38 -12.84
C HIS A 701 8.75 -20.24 -13.58
N LYS A 702 8.23 -19.01 -13.49
CA LYS A 702 8.88 -17.82 -14.07
C LYS A 702 9.73 -17.04 -13.07
N PHE A 703 9.35 -17.01 -11.80
CA PHE A 703 9.97 -16.16 -10.79
C PHE A 703 10.52 -16.97 -9.62
N GLU A 704 11.68 -16.54 -9.13
CA GLU A 704 12.30 -17.06 -7.92
C GLU A 704 12.64 -15.90 -6.97
N PRO A 705 12.11 -15.88 -5.74
CA PRO A 705 12.46 -14.84 -4.78
C PRO A 705 13.92 -15.00 -4.36
N ILE A 706 14.65 -13.89 -4.36
CA ILE A 706 16.06 -13.80 -3.94
C ILE A 706 16.19 -12.82 -2.78
N GLU A 707 17.28 -12.94 -2.03
CA GLU A 707 17.56 -12.06 -0.90
C GLU A 707 18.04 -10.69 -1.40
N PHE A 708 17.55 -9.63 -0.76
CA PHE A 708 18.15 -8.31 -0.83
C PHE A 708 19.55 -8.32 -0.22
N SER A 709 20.32 -7.25 -0.42
CA SER A 709 21.66 -7.08 0.18
C SER A 709 21.66 -7.06 1.72
N ASN A 710 20.50 -6.85 2.35
CA ASN A 710 20.31 -6.95 3.80
C ASN A 710 20.04 -8.39 4.28
N GLY A 711 20.05 -9.40 3.39
CA GLY A 711 19.83 -10.81 3.69
C GLY A 711 18.36 -11.22 3.82
N SER A 712 17.40 -10.30 3.67
CA SER A 712 15.97 -10.62 3.73
C SER A 712 15.42 -10.97 2.35
N LYS A 713 14.53 -11.97 2.25
CA LYS A 713 13.79 -12.29 1.02
C LYS A 713 12.64 -11.32 0.75
N GLY A 714 12.16 -10.63 1.77
CA GLY A 714 11.13 -9.60 1.68
C GLY A 714 11.29 -8.61 2.81
N TYR A 715 11.02 -7.34 2.53
CA TYR A 715 11.33 -6.25 3.45
C TYR A 715 10.20 -5.22 3.47
N SER A 716 9.81 -4.79 4.68
CA SER A 716 8.87 -3.69 4.88
C SER A 716 9.62 -2.40 5.21
N TYR A 717 9.36 -1.32 4.48
CA TYR A 717 9.97 0.00 4.70
C TYR A 717 9.37 0.68 5.94
N LYS A 718 10.10 0.64 7.06
CA LYS A 718 9.65 1.15 8.37
C LYS A 718 10.41 2.39 8.84
N GLU A 719 11.17 3.01 7.95
CA GLU A 719 11.96 4.18 8.34
C GLU A 719 11.05 5.37 8.62
N ILE A 720 11.41 6.11 9.66
CA ILE A 720 10.83 7.41 9.96
C ILE A 720 11.47 8.45 9.04
N PHE A 721 10.70 9.42 8.57
CA PHE A 721 11.17 10.45 7.66
C PHE A 721 10.59 11.83 8.00
N THR A 722 11.27 12.87 7.51
CA THR A 722 10.74 14.24 7.52
C THR A 722 9.79 14.42 6.34
N ASP A 723 8.53 14.74 6.62
CA ASP A 723 7.52 15.00 5.59
C ASP A 723 7.51 16.46 5.08
N PHE A 724 6.59 16.76 4.17
CA PHE A 724 6.41 18.07 3.57
C PHE A 724 5.84 19.13 4.53
N LEU A 725 5.43 18.72 5.74
CA LEU A 725 4.97 19.59 6.83
C LEU A 725 6.06 19.79 7.89
N ASP A 726 7.30 19.41 7.59
CA ASP A 726 8.44 19.41 8.51
C ASP A 726 8.23 18.52 9.75
N ASN A 727 7.36 17.51 9.68
CA ASN A 727 7.26 16.51 10.75
C ASN A 727 8.38 15.48 10.59
N GLU A 728 9.38 15.54 11.47
CA GLU A 728 10.54 14.62 11.50
C GLU A 728 10.21 13.20 11.95
N ASN A 729 9.00 12.97 12.48
CA ASN A 729 8.53 11.66 12.96
C ASN A 729 7.47 11.05 12.04
N ALA A 730 7.46 11.44 10.77
CA ALA A 730 6.50 10.91 9.82
C ALA A 730 6.82 9.45 9.46
N GLU A 731 5.77 8.69 9.20
CA GLU A 731 5.82 7.26 8.89
C GLU A 731 4.65 6.92 7.96
N TYR A 732 4.73 5.76 7.30
CA TYR A 732 3.59 5.23 6.55
C TYR A 732 2.56 4.61 7.50
N ALA A 733 1.29 4.76 7.15
CA ALA A 733 0.17 4.08 7.81
C ALA A 733 0.36 2.58 7.80
N ARG A 734 0.76 2.04 6.65
CA ARG A 734 1.20 0.65 6.43
C ARG A 734 2.54 0.69 5.70
N PRO A 735 3.60 0.07 6.24
CA PRO A 735 4.90 0.02 5.59
C PRO A 735 4.86 -0.61 4.19
N PRO A 736 5.39 0.05 3.13
CA PRO A 736 5.56 -0.54 1.81
C PRO A 736 6.36 -1.84 1.88
N TYR A 737 5.87 -2.91 1.25
CA TYR A 737 6.51 -4.23 1.27
C TYR A 737 7.10 -4.60 -0.08
N GLY A 738 8.39 -4.89 -0.11
CA GLY A 738 9.11 -5.25 -1.33
C GLY A 738 9.72 -6.65 -1.29
N VAL A 739 9.77 -7.30 -2.45
CA VAL A 739 10.46 -8.59 -2.68
C VAL A 739 11.24 -8.50 -3.99
N GLN A 740 12.49 -8.97 -3.96
CA GLN A 740 13.30 -9.10 -5.16
C GLN A 740 13.18 -10.51 -5.75
N PHE A 741 13.08 -10.59 -7.07
CA PHE A 741 12.98 -11.83 -7.81
C PHE A 741 14.04 -11.91 -8.91
N ARG A 742 14.50 -13.13 -9.14
CA ARG A 742 15.19 -13.56 -10.35
C ARG A 742 14.17 -14.11 -11.34
N TYR A 743 14.23 -13.66 -12.59
CA TYR A 743 13.41 -14.23 -13.66
C TYR A 743 14.08 -15.49 -14.21
N LYS A 744 13.47 -16.66 -14.01
CA LYS A 744 14.09 -17.97 -14.28
C LYS A 744 14.44 -18.18 -15.76
N LEU A 745 13.69 -17.58 -16.67
CA LEU A 745 13.91 -17.71 -18.12
C LEU A 745 15.05 -16.83 -18.64
N LYS A 746 15.34 -15.72 -17.95
CA LYS A 746 16.52 -14.88 -18.19
C LYS A 746 17.15 -14.52 -16.84
N PRO A 747 17.97 -15.40 -16.24
CA PRO A 747 18.46 -15.27 -14.87
C PRO A 747 19.27 -14.01 -14.56
N ASP A 748 19.79 -13.33 -15.59
CA ASP A 748 20.45 -12.02 -15.49
C ASP A 748 19.45 -10.89 -15.21
N LYS A 749 18.17 -11.09 -15.53
CA LYS A 749 17.08 -10.15 -15.30
C LYS A 749 16.54 -10.33 -13.88
N LYS A 750 16.69 -9.27 -13.10
CA LYS A 750 16.23 -9.19 -11.71
C LYS A 750 15.23 -8.05 -11.59
N MET A 751 14.23 -8.26 -10.73
CA MET A 751 13.10 -7.34 -10.58
C MET A 751 12.74 -7.23 -9.12
N THR A 752 12.48 -6.02 -8.65
CA THR A 752 11.94 -5.78 -7.30
C THR A 752 10.53 -5.25 -7.44
N PHE A 753 9.59 -5.94 -6.81
CA PHE A 753 8.20 -5.52 -6.75
C PHE A 753 7.91 -5.03 -5.35
N VAL A 754 7.43 -3.79 -5.26
CA VAL A 754 7.02 -3.13 -4.02
C VAL A 754 5.52 -2.92 -4.07
N PHE A 755 4.81 -3.33 -3.03
CA PHE A 755 3.38 -3.09 -2.91
C PHE A 755 3.03 -2.40 -1.61
N ASP A 756 2.02 -1.54 -1.66
CA ASP A 756 1.57 -0.77 -0.50
C ASP A 756 0.10 -0.39 -0.55
N HIS A 757 -0.47 -0.12 0.62
CA HIS A 757 -1.79 0.49 0.79
C HIS A 757 -1.63 1.75 1.64
N PHE A 758 -1.74 2.90 0.98
CA PHE A 758 -1.58 4.20 1.64
C PHE A 758 -2.68 4.47 2.65
N ASP A 759 -2.55 5.56 3.40
CA ASP A 759 -3.62 6.00 4.28
C ASP A 759 -4.97 6.13 3.57
N GLY A 760 -6.03 5.74 4.29
CA GLY A 760 -7.39 5.80 3.74
C GLY A 760 -7.78 7.24 3.41
N PRO A 761 -8.69 7.46 2.44
CA PRO A 761 -8.88 8.77 1.85
C PRO A 761 -9.49 9.80 2.82
N GLY A 762 -8.97 11.02 2.77
CA GLY A 762 -9.49 12.18 3.50
C GLY A 762 -8.94 12.34 4.91
N ALA A 763 -9.32 13.43 5.58
CA ALA A 763 -8.76 13.81 6.88
C ALA A 763 -9.38 13.05 8.06
N LYS A 764 -8.52 12.58 8.96
CA LYS A 764 -8.85 12.02 10.28
C LYS A 764 -8.51 12.98 11.41
N ASP A 765 -9.55 13.63 11.95
CA ASP A 765 -9.43 14.61 13.04
C ASP A 765 -8.73 14.03 14.29
N ASP A 766 -8.93 12.73 14.57
CA ASP A 766 -8.38 12.03 15.74
C ASP A 766 -6.86 11.86 15.70
N LEU A 767 -6.25 11.94 14.51
CA LEU A 767 -4.81 11.88 14.31
C LEU A 767 -4.19 13.24 13.96
N GLY A 768 -4.99 14.32 14.03
CA GLY A 768 -4.55 15.66 13.65
C GLY A 768 -4.29 15.82 12.14
N GLU A 769 -4.85 14.93 11.33
CA GLU A 769 -4.75 14.98 9.88
C GLU A 769 -5.64 16.09 9.32
N ASN A 770 -5.19 16.77 8.27
CA ASN A 770 -5.96 17.84 7.63
C ASN A 770 -6.24 17.53 6.16
N MET A 771 -7.19 18.25 5.57
CA MET A 771 -7.42 18.22 4.13
C MET A 771 -6.43 19.16 3.42
N LEU A 772 -5.68 18.64 2.46
CA LEU A 772 -4.83 19.40 1.55
C LEU A 772 -5.27 19.14 0.11
N ASN A 773 -5.75 20.19 -0.57
CA ASN A 773 -6.14 20.13 -1.99
C ASN A 773 -7.17 19.04 -2.34
N GLY A 774 -8.01 18.63 -1.39
CA GLY A 774 -9.01 17.57 -1.56
C GLY A 774 -8.48 16.15 -1.27
N MET A 775 -7.28 16.03 -0.70
CA MET A 775 -6.70 14.80 -0.16
C MET A 775 -6.49 14.98 1.34
N GLY A 776 -6.49 13.90 2.12
CA GLY A 776 -5.90 13.90 3.45
C GLY A 776 -4.39 14.12 3.36
N THR A 777 -3.82 14.68 4.43
CA THR A 777 -2.39 14.96 4.48
C THR A 777 -1.54 13.71 4.59
N PHE A 778 -2.08 12.57 5.06
CA PHE A 778 -1.31 11.34 5.22
C PHE A 778 -1.14 10.58 3.91
N GLU A 779 -2.19 10.37 3.10
CA GLU A 779 -2.02 9.74 1.79
C GLU A 779 -1.16 10.60 0.86
N TYR A 780 -1.28 11.94 0.96
CA TYR A 780 -0.44 12.85 0.20
C TYR A 780 1.04 12.81 0.66
N ARG A 781 1.30 12.71 1.97
CA ARG A 781 2.65 12.53 2.52
C ARG A 781 3.30 11.26 1.98
N GLU A 782 2.56 10.16 2.03
CA GLU A 782 3.05 8.85 1.59
C GLU A 782 3.35 8.88 0.08
N ALA A 783 2.47 9.48 -0.73
CA ALA A 783 2.71 9.69 -2.16
C ALA A 783 3.98 10.51 -2.45
N LYS A 784 4.23 11.55 -1.66
CA LYS A 784 5.44 12.38 -1.78
C LYS A 784 6.71 11.65 -1.38
N HIS A 785 6.66 10.78 -0.37
CA HIS A 785 7.83 10.03 0.08
C HIS A 785 8.10 8.77 -0.74
N LEU A 786 7.12 8.30 -1.53
CA LEU A 786 7.25 7.04 -2.28
C LEU A 786 8.49 6.99 -3.18
N GLU A 787 8.91 8.10 -3.80
CA GLU A 787 10.15 8.14 -4.59
C GLU A 787 11.36 7.64 -3.79
N LYS A 788 11.51 8.12 -2.55
CA LYS A 788 12.62 7.75 -1.65
C LYS A 788 12.51 6.30 -1.19
N VAL A 789 11.29 5.79 -1.01
CA VAL A 789 11.07 4.37 -0.71
C VAL A 789 11.52 3.49 -1.87
N LEU A 790 11.14 3.84 -3.10
CA LEU A 790 11.55 3.08 -4.27
C LEU A 790 13.06 3.19 -4.52
N GLU A 791 13.68 4.32 -4.19
CA GLU A 791 15.14 4.47 -4.17
C GLU A 791 15.81 3.61 -3.08
N TYR A 792 15.22 3.53 -1.89
CA TYR A 792 15.67 2.61 -0.84
C TYR A 792 15.67 1.17 -1.34
N PHE A 793 14.55 0.69 -1.90
CA PHE A 793 14.46 -0.65 -2.46
C PHE A 793 15.48 -0.86 -3.59
N LYS A 794 15.69 0.13 -4.45
CA LYS A 794 16.73 0.08 -5.48
C LYS A 794 18.13 -0.11 -4.87
N ASN A 795 18.44 0.58 -3.77
CA ASN A 795 19.74 0.51 -3.11
C ASN A 795 20.00 -0.82 -2.40
N ILE A 796 18.95 -1.47 -1.89
CA ILE A 796 19.08 -2.80 -1.28
C ILE A 796 18.91 -3.95 -2.28
N SER A 797 18.45 -3.67 -3.49
CA SER A 797 18.36 -4.62 -4.61
C SER A 797 19.70 -4.77 -5.33
N ASP A 798 19.76 -5.69 -6.28
CA ASP A 798 20.84 -5.70 -7.27
C ASP A 798 20.85 -4.40 -8.09
N LYS A 799 22.05 -3.93 -8.44
CA LYS A 799 22.26 -2.64 -9.14
C LYS A 799 21.48 -2.50 -10.44
N GLU A 800 21.32 -3.60 -11.18
CA GLU A 800 20.63 -3.67 -12.46
C GLU A 800 19.17 -4.13 -12.33
N ALA A 801 18.64 -4.27 -11.11
CA ALA A 801 17.26 -4.70 -10.92
C ALA A 801 16.28 -3.62 -11.40
N SER A 802 15.29 -4.05 -12.18
CA SER A 802 14.13 -3.20 -12.49
C SER A 802 13.25 -3.05 -11.25
N ILE A 803 12.69 -1.86 -11.03
CA ILE A 803 11.83 -1.58 -9.86
C ILE A 803 10.41 -1.33 -10.33
N PHE A 804 9.46 -2.01 -9.68
CA PHE A 804 8.03 -1.89 -9.90
C PHE A 804 7.33 -1.56 -8.58
N PHE A 805 6.34 -0.69 -8.65
CA PHE A 805 5.42 -0.39 -7.56
C PHE A 805 3.99 -0.72 -8.00
N GLY A 806 3.19 -1.30 -7.12
CA GLY A 806 1.74 -1.43 -7.27
C GLY A 806 1.04 -1.16 -5.95
N GLY A 807 -0.06 -0.41 -5.93
CA GLY A 807 -0.70 -0.13 -4.64
C GLY A 807 -1.97 0.67 -4.73
N ASP A 808 -2.79 0.55 -3.68
CA ASP A 808 -3.90 1.46 -3.43
C ASP A 808 -3.34 2.72 -2.75
N THR A 809 -3.25 3.79 -3.52
CA THR A 809 -2.63 5.04 -3.08
C THR A 809 -3.63 6.02 -2.47
N ASN A 810 -4.93 5.74 -2.57
CA ASN A 810 -6.01 6.66 -2.20
C ASN A 810 -5.92 8.08 -2.81
N ILE A 811 -5.07 8.30 -3.82
CA ILE A 811 -4.94 9.59 -4.50
C ILE A 811 -6.11 9.77 -5.47
N PRO A 812 -6.98 10.78 -5.26
CA PRO A 812 -8.20 10.95 -6.03
C PRO A 812 -7.91 11.47 -7.44
N LEU A 813 -8.91 11.32 -8.30
CA LEU A 813 -8.84 11.73 -9.70
C LEU A 813 -8.44 13.21 -9.82
N GLY A 814 -7.48 13.48 -10.71
CA GLY A 814 -6.98 14.83 -10.99
C GLY A 814 -5.92 15.34 -10.01
N LYS A 815 -5.46 14.50 -9.08
CA LYS A 815 -4.43 14.85 -8.09
C LYS A 815 -3.10 14.11 -8.27
N GLU A 816 -2.99 13.22 -9.25
CA GLU A 816 -1.75 12.44 -9.47
C GLU A 816 -0.54 13.35 -9.71
N LYS A 817 -0.69 14.38 -10.54
CA LYS A 817 0.42 15.32 -10.81
C LYS A 817 0.90 16.04 -9.55
N LEU A 818 0.00 16.33 -8.62
CA LEU A 818 0.33 16.99 -7.37
C LEU A 818 1.00 16.00 -6.40
N ALA A 819 0.44 14.80 -6.24
CA ALA A 819 0.93 13.78 -5.31
C ALA A 819 2.25 13.12 -5.77
N PHE A 820 2.43 12.95 -7.08
CA PHE A 820 3.54 12.26 -7.71
C PHE A 820 4.25 13.14 -8.76
N ASP A 821 4.59 14.37 -8.39
CA ASP A 821 5.32 15.32 -9.24
C ASP A 821 6.73 14.83 -9.63
N TRP A 822 7.27 13.86 -8.89
CA TRP A 822 8.51 13.17 -9.19
C TRP A 822 8.42 12.22 -10.40
N LEU A 823 7.23 11.83 -10.86
CA LEU A 823 7.07 10.99 -12.05
C LEU A 823 7.50 11.73 -13.33
N LYS A 824 8.12 11.00 -14.26
CA LYS A 824 8.60 11.54 -15.54
C LYS A 824 7.51 12.28 -16.32
N ARG A 825 6.31 11.68 -16.41
CA ARG A 825 5.15 12.27 -17.10
C ARG A 825 4.68 13.61 -16.52
N ASN A 826 5.00 13.86 -15.25
CA ASN A 826 4.63 15.06 -14.52
C ASN A 826 5.73 16.13 -14.55
N GLY A 827 6.84 15.87 -15.26
CA GLY A 827 8.01 16.73 -15.34
C GLY A 827 9.11 16.39 -14.33
N GLY A 828 8.94 15.33 -13.53
CA GLY A 828 9.93 14.87 -12.57
C GLY A 828 11.11 14.13 -13.20
N SER A 829 12.24 14.08 -12.49
CA SER A 829 13.50 13.49 -12.96
C SER A 829 13.77 12.07 -12.46
N SER A 830 12.85 11.49 -11.67
CA SER A 830 13.03 10.18 -11.03
C SER A 830 13.26 9.03 -12.03
N GLY A 831 12.81 9.21 -13.27
CA GLY A 831 12.83 8.19 -14.32
C GLY A 831 11.76 7.10 -14.16
N TYR A 832 10.88 7.20 -13.16
CA TYR A 832 9.72 6.32 -13.04
C TYR A 832 8.61 6.78 -13.98
N GLU A 833 7.94 5.79 -14.58
CA GLU A 833 6.80 5.94 -15.45
C GLU A 833 5.55 5.36 -14.78
N ALA A 834 4.40 5.97 -15.03
CA ALA A 834 3.12 5.44 -14.60
C ALA A 834 2.47 4.63 -15.72
N VAL A 835 2.00 3.42 -15.38
CA VAL A 835 1.28 2.56 -16.34
C VAL A 835 -0.05 3.23 -16.74
N PHE A 836 -0.79 3.72 -15.76
CA PHE A 836 -2.09 4.35 -15.95
C PHE A 836 -1.96 5.87 -15.91
N ASP A 837 -2.80 6.58 -16.66
CA ASP A 837 -2.99 8.02 -16.47
C ASP A 837 -4.11 8.32 -15.49
N ASP A 838 -4.03 9.52 -14.91
CA ASP A 838 -5.02 10.07 -14.00
C ASP A 838 -6.30 10.46 -14.75
N ALA A 839 -7.10 9.45 -15.10
CA ALA A 839 -8.28 9.59 -15.94
C ALA A 839 -9.45 8.75 -15.45
N HIS A 840 -10.67 9.18 -15.79
CA HIS A 840 -11.92 8.48 -15.43
C HIS A 840 -11.93 7.01 -15.85
N ARG A 841 -11.33 6.69 -17.00
CA ARG A 841 -11.28 5.31 -17.55
C ARG A 841 -10.39 4.35 -16.75
N HIS A 842 -9.57 4.87 -15.85
CA HIS A 842 -8.72 4.06 -14.98
C HIS A 842 -9.15 4.13 -13.51
N ARG A 843 -10.39 4.57 -13.24
CA ARG A 843 -10.95 4.49 -11.89
C ARG A 843 -11.04 3.03 -11.45
N SER A 844 -10.55 2.73 -10.25
CA SER A 844 -10.39 1.39 -9.73
C SER A 844 -11.24 1.12 -8.48
N SER A 845 -11.71 2.17 -7.79
CA SER A 845 -12.61 2.04 -6.65
C SER A 845 -14.09 2.19 -7.03
N LEU A 846 -14.94 1.31 -6.47
CA LEU A 846 -16.38 1.33 -6.70
C LEU A 846 -17.04 2.55 -6.03
N GLY A 847 -18.09 3.05 -6.65
CA GLY A 847 -18.94 4.08 -6.07
C GLY A 847 -19.98 3.51 -5.11
N ARG A 848 -20.39 4.33 -4.13
CA ARG A 848 -21.45 3.95 -3.16
C ARG A 848 -22.85 3.92 -3.75
N LYS A 849 -23.06 4.46 -4.96
CA LYS A 849 -24.38 4.62 -5.57
C LYS A 849 -24.35 4.21 -7.03
N GLY A 850 -25.08 3.14 -7.34
CA GLY A 850 -25.18 2.61 -8.69
C GLY A 850 -23.94 1.80 -9.09
N GLU A 851 -23.89 1.45 -10.37
CA GLU A 851 -22.81 0.64 -10.94
C GLU A 851 -21.76 1.56 -11.56
N ASN A 852 -21.03 2.28 -10.71
CA ASN A 852 -20.01 3.23 -11.14
C ASN A 852 -18.70 3.05 -10.39
N TYR A 853 -17.65 3.65 -10.95
CA TYR A 853 -16.33 3.79 -10.33
C TYR A 853 -16.09 5.26 -9.97
N THR A 854 -15.35 5.53 -8.89
CA THR A 854 -15.16 6.89 -8.35
C THR A 854 -13.74 7.44 -8.55
N ASN A 855 -12.70 6.71 -8.16
CA ASN A 855 -11.33 7.22 -8.20
C ASN A 855 -10.31 6.21 -8.76
N PRO A 856 -9.25 6.67 -9.45
CA PRO A 856 -8.14 5.83 -9.91
C PRO A 856 -7.11 5.65 -8.78
N TYR A 857 -7.55 5.10 -7.64
CA TYR A 857 -6.73 4.99 -6.44
C TYR A 857 -5.58 4.00 -6.61
N ASP A 858 -5.81 2.91 -7.34
CA ASP A 858 -4.82 1.88 -7.59
C ASP A 858 -3.84 2.36 -8.67
N LYS A 859 -2.53 2.28 -8.39
CA LYS A 859 -1.47 2.73 -9.29
C LYS A 859 -0.46 1.61 -9.53
N ILE A 860 0.14 1.62 -10.73
CA ILE A 860 1.38 0.88 -11.03
C ILE A 860 2.42 1.87 -11.57
N PHE A 861 3.60 1.91 -10.95
CA PHE A 861 4.76 2.67 -11.41
C PHE A 861 5.93 1.74 -11.70
N TYR A 862 6.77 2.08 -12.66
CA TYR A 862 7.94 1.27 -12.98
C TYR A 862 9.14 2.11 -13.42
N LYS A 863 10.33 1.59 -13.15
CA LYS A 863 11.60 2.06 -13.69
C LYS A 863 12.36 0.85 -14.21
N SER A 864 12.28 0.66 -15.51
CA SER A 864 12.79 -0.52 -16.21
C SER A 864 13.09 -0.18 -17.68
N ASN A 865 13.90 -0.99 -18.34
CA ASN A 865 14.08 -1.01 -19.79
C ASN A 865 13.13 -2.00 -20.49
N PHE A 866 12.22 -2.66 -19.77
CA PHE A 866 11.22 -3.55 -20.36
C PHE A 866 10.11 -2.74 -21.04
N ALA A 867 9.61 -3.26 -22.15
CA ALA A 867 8.53 -2.61 -22.89
C ALA A 867 7.18 -2.92 -22.23
N LEU A 868 6.40 -1.90 -21.90
CA LEU A 868 4.99 -2.05 -21.54
C LEU A 868 4.19 -2.41 -22.79
N ILE A 869 3.63 -3.62 -22.84
CA ILE A 869 2.89 -4.14 -23.99
C ILE A 869 1.39 -3.91 -23.85
N ASP A 870 0.87 -4.18 -22.66
CA ASP A 870 -0.55 -4.11 -22.38
C ASP A 870 -0.82 -3.62 -20.96
N LYS A 871 -2.02 -3.06 -20.74
CA LYS A 871 -2.50 -2.65 -19.43
C LYS A 871 -4.02 -2.69 -19.37
N GLN A 872 -4.55 -3.03 -18.20
CA GLN A 872 -5.98 -3.19 -18.01
C GLN A 872 -6.41 -2.75 -16.62
N VAL A 873 -7.61 -2.16 -16.55
CA VAL A 873 -8.41 -2.03 -15.33
C VAL A 873 -9.61 -2.95 -15.51
N PHE A 874 -9.75 -3.95 -14.65
CA PHE A 874 -10.84 -4.92 -14.79
C PHE A 874 -12.18 -4.27 -14.41
N ASP A 875 -13.25 -4.56 -15.15
CA ASP A 875 -14.60 -4.15 -14.75
C ASP A 875 -15.20 -5.21 -13.84
N LEU A 876 -15.23 -4.91 -12.55
CA LEU A 876 -15.69 -5.80 -11.49
C LEU A 876 -17.19 -6.12 -11.62
N TYR A 877 -18.00 -5.28 -12.29
CA TYR A 877 -19.41 -5.59 -12.53
C TYR A 877 -19.60 -6.73 -13.53
N LYS A 878 -18.57 -7.06 -14.34
CA LYS A 878 -18.58 -8.24 -15.22
C LYS A 878 -18.80 -9.54 -14.46
N VAL A 879 -18.41 -9.63 -13.17
CA VAL A 879 -18.66 -10.85 -12.37
C VAL A 879 -20.15 -11.20 -12.22
N VAL A 880 -21.06 -10.23 -12.46
CA VAL A 880 -22.52 -10.40 -12.43
C VAL A 880 -23.15 -10.25 -13.81
N LYS A 881 -22.51 -9.53 -14.74
CA LYS A 881 -23.09 -9.19 -16.04
C LYS A 881 -22.54 -10.02 -17.20
N ASP A 882 -21.26 -10.36 -17.16
CA ASP A 882 -20.61 -11.11 -18.22
C ASP A 882 -20.96 -12.59 -18.13
N GLN A 883 -21.45 -13.18 -19.22
CA GLN A 883 -21.93 -14.55 -19.20
C GLN A 883 -20.81 -15.56 -18.93
N GLU A 884 -19.59 -15.32 -19.41
CA GLU A 884 -18.48 -16.24 -19.23
C GLU A 884 -18.00 -16.26 -17.78
N ILE A 885 -17.81 -15.09 -17.18
CA ILE A 885 -17.37 -14.99 -15.78
C ILE A 885 -18.45 -15.53 -14.85
N ARG A 886 -19.73 -15.28 -15.14
CA ARG A 886 -20.83 -15.89 -14.39
C ARG A 886 -20.85 -17.41 -14.52
N LYS A 887 -20.68 -17.95 -15.73
CA LYS A 887 -20.61 -19.41 -15.96
C LYS A 887 -19.44 -20.00 -15.17
N LEU A 888 -18.28 -19.33 -15.17
CA LEU A 888 -17.12 -19.70 -14.34
C LEU A 888 -17.49 -19.73 -12.86
N PHE A 889 -18.06 -18.66 -12.31
CA PHE A 889 -18.41 -18.61 -10.89
C PHE A 889 -19.50 -19.62 -10.51
N ARG A 890 -20.50 -19.84 -11.39
CA ARG A 890 -21.55 -20.84 -11.19
C ARG A 890 -20.99 -22.26 -11.20
N LYS A 891 -20.08 -22.58 -12.12
CA LYS A 891 -19.39 -23.89 -12.18
C LYS A 891 -18.69 -24.21 -10.86
N HIS A 892 -18.16 -23.20 -10.16
CA HIS A 892 -17.47 -23.35 -8.88
C HIS A 892 -18.36 -23.04 -7.66
N ASN A 893 -19.67 -22.91 -7.85
CA ASN A 893 -20.67 -22.64 -6.81
C ASN A 893 -20.38 -21.37 -5.98
N VAL A 894 -19.92 -20.30 -6.64
CA VAL A 894 -19.61 -18.99 -6.03
C VAL A 894 -20.21 -17.82 -6.81
N GLU A 895 -21.27 -18.03 -7.58
CA GLU A 895 -21.96 -16.97 -8.35
C GLU A 895 -22.37 -15.78 -7.46
N ILE A 896 -22.13 -14.56 -7.94
CA ILE A 896 -22.67 -13.33 -7.33
C ILE A 896 -23.93 -12.98 -8.11
N LYS A 897 -25.06 -12.87 -7.40
CA LYS A 897 -26.37 -12.67 -8.02
C LYS A 897 -26.70 -11.21 -8.31
N ASP A 898 -26.13 -10.29 -7.53
CA ASP A 898 -26.48 -8.88 -7.55
C ASP A 898 -25.22 -8.01 -7.47
N THR A 899 -25.13 -6.99 -8.31
CA THR A 899 -23.98 -6.07 -8.36
C THR A 899 -23.79 -5.32 -7.05
N LYS A 900 -24.86 -5.10 -6.26
CA LYS A 900 -24.78 -4.49 -4.93
C LYS A 900 -24.08 -5.34 -3.88
N ASP A 901 -23.80 -6.61 -4.15
CA ASP A 901 -23.14 -7.50 -3.20
C ASP A 901 -21.61 -7.48 -3.37
N ILE A 902 -21.10 -7.03 -4.52
CA ILE A 902 -19.67 -7.07 -4.89
C ILE A 902 -18.78 -6.39 -3.83
N TRP A 903 -19.15 -5.18 -3.40
CA TRP A 903 -18.41 -4.37 -2.42
C TRP A 903 -18.41 -4.92 -0.99
N LYS A 904 -19.18 -5.98 -0.69
CA LYS A 904 -19.24 -6.51 0.67
C LYS A 904 -17.90 -7.19 1.01
N PRO A 905 -17.31 -6.94 2.20
CA PRO A 905 -16.02 -7.52 2.59
C PRO A 905 -15.94 -9.05 2.53
N GLY A 906 -17.07 -9.75 2.69
CA GLY A 906 -17.14 -11.22 2.58
C GLY A 906 -17.41 -11.76 1.18
N VAL A 907 -17.64 -10.89 0.18
CA VAL A 907 -18.07 -11.30 -1.16
C VAL A 907 -16.94 -11.18 -2.18
N LEU A 908 -16.44 -9.97 -2.42
CA LEU A 908 -15.34 -9.74 -3.36
C LEU A 908 -14.45 -8.57 -2.92
N SER A 909 -14.69 -7.34 -3.38
CA SER A 909 -13.92 -6.15 -3.01
C SER A 909 -14.67 -4.88 -3.42
N ASP A 910 -14.36 -3.75 -2.80
CA ASP A 910 -14.75 -2.41 -3.24
C ASP A 910 -13.74 -1.79 -4.22
N HIS A 911 -12.65 -2.49 -4.52
CA HIS A 911 -11.70 -2.15 -5.57
C HIS A 911 -11.63 -3.26 -6.63
N THR A 912 -11.36 -2.87 -7.87
CA THR A 912 -11.02 -3.81 -8.94
C THR A 912 -9.51 -4.00 -9.04
N TYR A 913 -9.06 -5.09 -9.66
CA TYR A 913 -7.65 -5.26 -9.96
C TYR A 913 -7.23 -4.43 -11.17
N ILE A 914 -5.96 -4.02 -11.16
CA ILE A 914 -5.28 -3.41 -12.30
C ILE A 914 -4.11 -4.29 -12.72
N SER A 915 -3.82 -4.36 -14.01
CA SER A 915 -2.76 -5.21 -14.56
C SER A 915 -1.95 -4.52 -15.65
N ALA A 916 -0.70 -4.99 -15.81
CA ALA A 916 0.25 -4.52 -16.81
C ALA A 916 1.09 -5.70 -17.31
N THR A 917 1.23 -5.84 -18.62
CA THR A 917 2.07 -6.86 -19.24
C THR A 917 3.34 -6.20 -19.77
N PHE A 918 4.49 -6.75 -19.39
CA PHE A 918 5.80 -6.27 -19.79
C PHE A 918 6.55 -7.31 -20.59
N LYS A 919 7.25 -6.86 -21.63
CA LYS A 919 8.18 -7.66 -22.43
C LYS A 919 9.61 -7.37 -22.05
N ILE A 920 10.30 -8.43 -21.63
CA ILE A 920 11.70 -8.41 -21.23
C ILE A 920 12.56 -8.49 -22.48
N ALA A 921 13.30 -7.42 -22.74
CA ALA A 921 14.28 -7.33 -23.83
C ALA A 921 15.26 -8.52 -23.83
#